data_AF-A0A3D5YVP3-F1
#
_entry.id   AF-A0A3D5YVP3-F1
#
_cell.length_a   1.000
_cell.length_b   1.000
_cell.length_c   1.000
_cell.angle_alpha   90.00
_cell.angle_beta   90.00
_cell.angle_gamma   90.00
#
_symmetry.space_group_name_H-M   'P 1'
#
loop_
_entity.id
_entity.type
_entity.pdbx_description
1 polymer ?
#
loop_
_entity_poly.entity_id
_entity_poly.type
_entity_poly.pdbx_seq_one_letter_code
_entity_poly.pdbx_strand_id
1 'polypeptide(L)'
;MAWQFGTIDFSTFGVMVSKSTGVLDFHKLKNDGYEWLDKDGKDYWQSTPKYNDREIILNCWIYAEPLRNSMGEITIKGYDNFRTKIQSFTDELKAAGKVTFVTPYINLSNCSISSGIQIVRETNYVQEQQIGTFSLRITVHGDSDYDFISILDKSSSDVKEVIKTKNLTINKTLQGEEYATCTCETNTPLTCGMYDWIRVNTDGTNLDAFLLPSTPEVQKQSTNKFVYNLRFEGITLHFKQMKFILFGESEFEFYGDLSEIAALICENVDRFIFFGNNRFTIGSCAATVKKLHNFANEDCLSALQRICGEYGMEFRFERQPDTKYKIYISEFESKANSVVLTYGKGNSLYNISRGAMDTSKLCTVLWAYGAAKNIKAGYRDGLKRLSFDGNPLKQNEATYGTWERTVNFDEIFPQRTAAVTGVLHVFPDTELPPEPPATIQYLTEAEKEVYPNGIFVIADNTLDFDLNDYLRGGLTAKIVMKTGDLAGYQFDILRYDNQYQYIHIIRFEDEIGGLLPSATLQFKPGDEYTLVDMDQPTPYVSTSEAALAVKAQEYIDQWSVPQYEYTVKTNPAYFAANPGNGFNVGDILTVTDTNLGISASHRITSMSFNYNSKIYDLTLSNFKKPTKRQQTEFRLQVIERAIFATKKETGEVIRDDKQPVGELGRTLLDPDNKLRVDNLILNGTIDGRMLGLDSNMPQIHLTDAWFEDHVGGNVDQAKQYAGQITIHNWAGINRFEVQKMKDNDEVYDPSRTWNIEETDFTSLDPTKSFNIYAKLNIAPGSTAAEIFLSEGHFDPKTEIEDGYVIYNLGNLTKDI
;
A
#
# COMPACT_ATOMS: atom_id res chain seq x y z
N MET A 1 -3.10 -4.89 -57.04
CA MET A 1 -3.09 -6.07 -56.16
C MET A 1 -4.27 -6.93 -56.55
N ALA A 2 -4.02 -8.02 -57.26
CA ALA A 2 -5.06 -8.77 -57.96
C ALA A 2 -5.80 -9.70 -56.99
N TRP A 3 -7.12 -9.67 -57.03
CA TRP A 3 -7.95 -10.77 -56.58
C TRP A 3 -8.04 -11.73 -57.75
N GLN A 4 -7.46 -12.92 -57.61
CA GLN A 4 -7.33 -13.86 -58.71
C GLN A 4 -7.80 -15.25 -58.27
N PHE A 5 -8.75 -15.82 -58.99
CA PHE A 5 -9.27 -17.16 -58.75
C PHE A 5 -8.74 -18.11 -59.85
N GLY A 6 -7.70 -18.88 -59.55
CA GLY A 6 -6.96 -19.65 -60.55
C GLY A 6 -6.24 -18.73 -61.54
N THR A 7 -6.62 -18.77 -62.81
CA THR A 7 -6.12 -17.87 -63.86
C THR A 7 -7.00 -16.63 -64.08
N ILE A 8 -8.14 -16.54 -63.37
CA ILE A 8 -9.15 -15.49 -63.56
C ILE A 8 -8.80 -14.30 -62.68
N ASP A 9 -8.35 -13.21 -63.29
CA ASP A 9 -8.13 -11.94 -62.58
C ASP A 9 -9.46 -11.17 -62.52
N PHE A 10 -9.89 -10.73 -61.33
CA PHE A 10 -11.15 -9.99 -61.20
C PHE A 10 -11.09 -8.63 -61.91
N SER A 11 -9.88 -8.05 -62.04
CA SER A 11 -9.70 -6.74 -62.66
C SER A 11 -9.94 -6.75 -64.18
N THR A 12 -9.65 -7.86 -64.88
CA THR A 12 -9.91 -7.98 -66.33
C THR A 12 -11.40 -7.96 -66.65
N PHE A 13 -12.26 -8.35 -65.70
CA PHE A 13 -13.72 -8.29 -65.84
C PHE A 13 -14.33 -6.99 -65.27
N GLY A 14 -13.51 -6.09 -64.72
CA GLY A 14 -13.98 -4.88 -64.05
C GLY A 14 -14.72 -5.15 -62.73
N VAL A 15 -14.39 -6.26 -62.07
CA VAL A 15 -14.93 -6.63 -60.76
C VAL A 15 -14.01 -6.12 -59.67
N MET A 16 -14.58 -5.47 -58.67
CA MET A 16 -13.87 -4.94 -57.50
C MET A 16 -14.47 -5.48 -56.21
N VAL A 17 -13.62 -5.76 -55.22
CA VAL A 17 -14.03 -6.26 -53.90
C VAL A 17 -14.11 -5.10 -52.92
N SER A 18 -15.29 -4.85 -52.34
CA SER A 18 -15.52 -3.80 -51.35
C SER A 18 -15.27 -4.27 -49.92
N LYS A 19 -15.59 -5.53 -49.63
CA LYS A 19 -15.38 -6.15 -48.32
C LYS A 19 -15.12 -7.65 -48.47
N SER A 20 -14.21 -8.19 -47.68
CA SER A 20 -13.96 -9.63 -47.59
C SER A 20 -14.15 -10.11 -46.15
N THR A 21 -14.88 -11.20 -45.97
CA THR A 21 -15.08 -11.90 -44.69
C THR A 21 -14.60 -13.34 -44.85
N GLY A 22 -13.91 -13.89 -43.85
CA GLY A 22 -13.46 -15.30 -43.91
C GLY A 22 -12.09 -15.54 -44.53
N VAL A 23 -11.49 -14.54 -45.20
CA VAL A 23 -10.20 -14.70 -45.92
C VAL A 23 -9.06 -15.04 -44.95
N LEU A 24 -9.03 -14.39 -43.78
CA LEU A 24 -7.99 -14.57 -42.75
C LEU A 24 -8.46 -15.44 -41.60
N ASP A 25 -9.66 -16.02 -41.68
CA ASP A 25 -10.14 -16.94 -40.67
C ASP A 25 -9.24 -18.20 -40.72
N PHE A 26 -9.40 -19.12 -39.78
CA PHE A 26 -8.79 -20.46 -39.86
C PHE A 26 -9.87 -21.48 -40.27
N HIS A 27 -9.51 -22.74 -40.49
CA HIS A 27 -10.36 -23.73 -41.15
C HIS A 27 -10.92 -24.77 -40.17
N LYS A 28 -12.23 -25.03 -40.19
CA LYS A 28 -12.87 -25.81 -39.11
C LYS A 28 -12.57 -27.31 -39.21
N LEU A 29 -12.29 -27.99 -38.11
CA LEU A 29 -12.09 -29.45 -38.12
C LEU A 29 -13.44 -30.17 -38.29
N LYS A 30 -13.48 -31.25 -39.07
CA LYS A 30 -14.72 -32.00 -39.29
C LYS A 30 -15.11 -32.77 -38.04
N ASN A 31 -16.16 -32.31 -37.36
CA ASN A 31 -16.66 -32.85 -36.09
C ASN A 31 -17.92 -33.73 -36.24
N ASP A 32 -18.18 -34.24 -37.45
CA ASP A 32 -19.29 -35.16 -37.70
C ASP A 32 -18.82 -36.60 -37.43
N GLY A 33 -18.84 -37.01 -36.16
CA GLY A 33 -18.63 -38.41 -35.76
C GLY A 33 -19.92 -39.23 -35.91
N TYR A 34 -19.80 -40.48 -36.35
CA TYR A 34 -20.92 -41.44 -36.30
C TYR A 34 -21.09 -41.94 -34.86
N GLU A 35 -22.30 -41.79 -34.32
CA GLU A 35 -22.63 -42.16 -32.95
C GLU A 35 -23.07 -43.63 -32.89
N TRP A 36 -22.15 -44.51 -32.50
CA TRP A 36 -22.47 -45.92 -32.26
C TRP A 36 -22.83 -46.09 -30.79
N LEU A 37 -24.14 -46.14 -30.52
CA LEU A 37 -24.71 -46.15 -29.16
C LEU A 37 -24.14 -47.25 -28.25
N ASP A 38 -23.72 -48.38 -28.83
CA ASP A 38 -23.39 -49.60 -28.09
C ASP A 38 -21.92 -50.04 -28.20
N LYS A 39 -21.02 -49.25 -28.81
CA LYS A 39 -19.63 -49.71 -28.95
C LYS A 39 -18.53 -48.72 -28.58
N ASP A 40 -18.56 -47.45 -28.99
CA ASP A 40 -17.41 -46.54 -28.75
C ASP A 40 -17.73 -45.02 -28.72
N GLY A 41 -19.00 -44.61 -28.70
CA GLY A 41 -19.38 -43.19 -28.79
C GLY A 41 -19.26 -42.63 -30.22
N LYS A 42 -19.10 -41.29 -30.37
CA LYS A 42 -18.87 -40.68 -31.69
C LYS A 42 -17.46 -41.00 -32.17
N ASP A 43 -17.37 -41.83 -33.20
CA ASP A 43 -16.10 -42.19 -33.81
C ASP A 43 -15.63 -41.05 -34.74
N TYR A 44 -14.51 -40.41 -34.38
CA TYR A 44 -13.85 -39.36 -35.16
C TYR A 44 -12.60 -39.88 -35.88
N TRP A 45 -12.29 -41.18 -35.77
CA TRP A 45 -11.02 -41.72 -36.25
C TRP A 45 -10.97 -41.77 -37.77
N GLN A 46 -10.04 -41.01 -38.33
CA GLN A 46 -9.56 -41.15 -39.69
C GLN A 46 -8.04 -41.07 -39.63
N SER A 47 -7.34 -41.98 -40.32
CA SER A 47 -5.86 -42.03 -40.37
C SER A 47 -5.22 -40.74 -40.93
N THR A 48 -6.04 -39.84 -41.47
CA THR A 48 -5.66 -38.50 -41.92
C THR A 48 -6.73 -37.51 -41.43
N PRO A 49 -6.37 -36.41 -40.73
CA PRO A 49 -7.35 -35.43 -40.28
C PRO A 49 -8.10 -34.83 -41.47
N LYS A 50 -9.43 -34.94 -41.45
CA LYS A 50 -10.32 -34.26 -42.40
C LYS A 50 -10.87 -33.00 -41.77
N TYR A 51 -11.06 -32.02 -42.64
CA TYR A 51 -11.45 -30.70 -42.26
C TYR A 51 -12.77 -30.33 -42.93
N ASN A 52 -13.55 -29.50 -42.25
CA ASN A 52 -14.73 -28.90 -42.79
C ASN A 52 -14.35 -27.84 -43.81
N ASP A 53 -15.17 -27.82 -44.85
CA ASP A 53 -15.23 -26.73 -45.80
C ASP A 53 -15.54 -25.43 -45.05
N ARG A 54 -14.76 -24.37 -45.32
CA ARG A 54 -15.06 -23.02 -44.84
C ARG A 54 -15.46 -22.11 -45.98
N GLU A 55 -16.30 -21.13 -45.70
CA GLU A 55 -16.81 -20.21 -46.72
C GLU A 55 -16.24 -18.81 -46.54
N ILE A 56 -15.62 -18.29 -47.60
CA ILE A 56 -15.17 -16.91 -47.74
C ILE A 56 -16.27 -16.15 -48.46
N ILE A 57 -16.65 -14.99 -47.92
CA ILE A 57 -17.66 -14.12 -48.53
C ILE A 57 -16.99 -12.82 -48.97
N LEU A 58 -17.00 -12.57 -50.27
CA LEU A 58 -16.57 -11.31 -50.86
C LEU A 58 -17.81 -10.52 -51.27
N ASN A 59 -17.93 -9.29 -50.80
CA ASN A 59 -18.87 -8.34 -51.36
C ASN A 59 -18.16 -7.63 -52.50
N CYS A 60 -18.70 -7.81 -53.69
CA CYS A 60 -18.14 -7.34 -54.95
C CYS A 60 -19.09 -6.36 -55.63
N TRP A 61 -18.51 -5.51 -56.47
CA TRP A 61 -19.26 -4.73 -57.43
C TRP A 61 -18.59 -4.80 -58.79
N ILE A 62 -19.38 -4.70 -59.85
CA ILE A 62 -18.94 -4.71 -61.24
C ILE A 62 -19.44 -3.46 -61.94
N TYR A 63 -18.56 -2.82 -62.71
CA TYR A 63 -18.86 -1.60 -63.45
C TYR A 63 -18.71 -1.81 -64.97
N ALA A 64 -19.69 -1.29 -65.70
CA ALA A 64 -19.66 -1.23 -67.15
C ALA A 64 -20.18 0.11 -67.67
N GLU A 65 -19.48 0.60 -68.68
CA GLU A 65 -19.82 1.80 -69.44
C GLU A 65 -20.02 1.44 -70.91
N PRO A 66 -20.74 2.26 -71.69
CA PRO A 66 -20.87 2.04 -73.12
C PRO A 66 -19.50 2.05 -73.81
N LEU A 67 -19.24 1.04 -74.66
CA LEU A 67 -18.04 1.06 -75.50
C LEU A 67 -18.28 1.99 -76.67
N ARG A 68 -17.25 2.78 -77.00
CA ARG A 68 -17.27 3.73 -78.10
C ARG A 68 -16.19 3.42 -79.12
N ASN A 69 -16.45 3.67 -80.39
CA ASN A 69 -15.41 3.61 -81.42
C ASN A 69 -14.45 4.81 -81.28
N SER A 70 -13.40 4.84 -82.10
CA SER A 70 -12.44 5.95 -82.17
C SER A 70 -13.06 7.29 -82.56
N MET A 71 -14.32 7.30 -83.04
CA MET A 71 -15.10 8.48 -83.40
C MET A 71 -16.09 8.92 -82.30
N GLY A 72 -16.12 8.23 -81.15
CA GLY A 72 -16.97 8.57 -80.01
C GLY A 72 -18.41 8.04 -80.07
N GLU A 73 -18.77 7.30 -81.12
CA GLU A 73 -20.08 6.68 -81.28
C GLU A 73 -20.18 5.40 -80.44
N ILE A 74 -21.33 5.17 -79.80
CA ILE A 74 -21.57 3.99 -78.97
C ILE A 74 -21.67 2.76 -79.87
N THR A 75 -20.72 1.83 -79.72
CA THR A 75 -20.71 0.54 -80.41
C THR A 75 -21.41 -0.55 -79.61
N ILE A 76 -21.32 -0.51 -78.28
CA ILE A 76 -22.06 -1.41 -77.37
C ILE A 76 -22.68 -0.57 -76.26
N LYS A 77 -24.00 -0.67 -76.09
CA LYS A 77 -24.71 0.02 -75.00
C LYS A 77 -24.19 -0.44 -73.64
N GLY A 78 -24.22 0.44 -72.64
CA GLY A 78 -23.73 0.12 -71.30
C GLY A 78 -24.38 -1.14 -70.69
N TYR A 79 -25.67 -1.37 -70.93
CA TYR A 79 -26.37 -2.58 -70.49
C TYR A 79 -25.89 -3.87 -71.17
N ASP A 80 -25.64 -3.82 -72.49
CA ASP A 80 -25.19 -5.00 -73.23
C ASP A 80 -23.75 -5.35 -72.84
N ASN A 81 -22.90 -4.34 -72.63
CA ASN A 81 -21.54 -4.53 -72.10
C ASN A 81 -21.57 -5.12 -70.67
N PHE A 82 -22.43 -4.59 -69.81
CA PHE A 82 -22.64 -5.11 -68.44
C PHE A 82 -23.06 -6.58 -68.45
N ARG A 83 -24.04 -6.94 -69.29
CA ARG A 83 -24.53 -8.32 -69.41
C ARG A 83 -23.44 -9.26 -69.90
N THR A 84 -22.68 -8.86 -70.92
CA THR A 84 -21.58 -9.66 -71.46
C THR A 84 -20.48 -9.87 -70.41
N LYS A 85 -20.03 -8.81 -69.72
CA LYS A 85 -19.02 -8.93 -68.65
C LYS A 85 -19.46 -9.88 -67.54
N ILE A 86 -20.71 -9.77 -67.09
CA ILE A 86 -21.27 -10.68 -66.07
C ILE A 86 -21.28 -12.11 -66.57
N GLN A 87 -21.73 -12.33 -67.81
CA GLN A 87 -21.82 -13.66 -68.39
C GLN A 87 -20.43 -14.30 -68.50
N SER A 88 -19.46 -13.60 -69.09
CA SER A 88 -18.09 -14.08 -69.22
C SER A 88 -17.44 -14.36 -67.86
N PHE A 89 -17.58 -13.45 -66.89
CA PHE A 89 -17.04 -13.63 -65.55
C PHE A 89 -17.65 -14.85 -64.84
N THR A 90 -18.98 -15.01 -64.93
CA THR A 90 -19.69 -16.12 -64.29
C THR A 90 -19.37 -17.46 -64.95
N ASP A 91 -19.21 -17.48 -66.27
CA ASP A 91 -18.89 -18.70 -67.03
C ASP A 91 -17.47 -19.18 -66.75
N GLU A 92 -16.50 -18.27 -66.73
CA GLU A 92 -15.12 -18.63 -66.36
C GLU A 92 -15.03 -19.12 -64.91
N LEU A 93 -15.71 -18.44 -63.99
CA LEU A 93 -15.78 -18.85 -62.58
C LEU A 93 -16.39 -20.24 -62.40
N LYS A 94 -17.45 -20.57 -63.17
CA LYS A 94 -18.04 -21.92 -63.17
C LYS A 94 -17.10 -22.98 -63.76
N ALA A 95 -16.32 -22.62 -64.77
CA ALA A 95 -15.39 -23.53 -65.45
C ALA A 95 -14.12 -23.82 -64.64
N ALA A 96 -13.71 -22.92 -63.73
CA ALA A 96 -12.46 -23.03 -62.97
C ALA A 96 -12.39 -24.27 -62.06
N GLY A 97 -13.51 -24.73 -61.49
CA GLY A 97 -13.53 -25.89 -60.59
C GLY A 97 -12.78 -25.62 -59.27
N LYS A 98 -11.87 -26.52 -58.89
CA LYS A 98 -11.02 -26.37 -57.68
C LYS A 98 -9.68 -25.75 -58.05
N VAL A 99 -9.42 -24.54 -57.57
CA VAL A 99 -8.21 -23.76 -57.92
C VAL A 99 -7.66 -23.02 -56.71
N THR A 100 -6.46 -22.46 -56.86
CA THR A 100 -5.86 -21.56 -55.87
C THR A 100 -6.50 -20.19 -55.96
N PHE A 101 -6.99 -19.67 -54.84
CA PHE A 101 -7.46 -18.30 -54.69
C PHE A 101 -6.33 -17.41 -54.17
N VAL A 102 -5.84 -16.53 -55.04
CA VAL A 102 -4.81 -15.54 -54.73
C VAL A 102 -5.51 -14.27 -54.28
N THR A 103 -5.27 -13.89 -53.02
CA THR A 103 -5.81 -12.66 -52.44
C THR A 103 -4.67 -11.66 -52.22
N PRO A 104 -4.98 -10.38 -52.00
CA PRO A 104 -3.98 -9.40 -51.59
C PRO A 104 -3.25 -9.71 -50.26
N TYR A 105 -3.72 -10.71 -49.51
CA TYR A 105 -3.25 -11.01 -48.16
C TYR A 105 -2.52 -12.36 -48.08
N ILE A 106 -3.13 -13.41 -48.64
CA ILE A 106 -2.63 -14.80 -48.62
C ILE A 106 -3.07 -15.57 -49.88
N ASN A 107 -2.37 -16.66 -50.20
CA ASN A 107 -2.77 -17.62 -51.23
C ASN A 107 -3.46 -18.83 -50.57
N LEU A 108 -4.66 -19.16 -51.04
CA LEU A 108 -5.46 -20.27 -50.51
C LEU A 108 -5.60 -21.35 -51.57
N SER A 109 -5.11 -22.56 -51.31
CA SER A 109 -5.25 -23.69 -52.22
C SER A 109 -6.63 -24.36 -52.08
N ASN A 110 -7.01 -25.18 -53.06
CA ASN A 110 -8.24 -26.00 -53.01
C ASN A 110 -9.54 -25.22 -52.76
N CYS A 111 -9.69 -24.07 -53.41
CA CYS A 111 -10.90 -23.24 -53.34
C CYS A 111 -11.87 -23.59 -54.49
N SER A 112 -13.16 -23.58 -54.22
CA SER A 112 -14.25 -23.71 -55.20
C SER A 112 -15.34 -22.69 -54.94
N ILE A 113 -16.24 -22.46 -55.89
CA ILE A 113 -17.36 -21.54 -55.71
C ILE A 113 -18.56 -22.31 -55.15
N SER A 114 -19.10 -21.82 -54.03
CA SER A 114 -20.08 -22.58 -53.24
C SER A 114 -21.51 -22.52 -53.78
N SER A 115 -21.86 -21.43 -54.48
CA SER A 115 -23.23 -21.16 -54.95
C SER A 115 -23.26 -20.28 -56.20
N GLY A 116 -24.39 -20.29 -56.91
CA GLY A 116 -24.60 -19.43 -58.07
C GLY A 116 -24.57 -17.93 -57.71
N ILE A 117 -23.93 -17.13 -58.55
CA ILE A 117 -23.78 -15.69 -58.34
C ILE A 117 -25.10 -14.99 -58.69
N GLN A 118 -25.71 -14.29 -57.73
CA GLN A 118 -26.86 -13.41 -57.96
C GLN A 118 -26.39 -11.96 -57.91
N ILE A 119 -26.57 -11.25 -59.03
CA ILE A 119 -26.13 -9.86 -59.18
C ILE A 119 -27.34 -8.94 -59.17
N VAL A 120 -27.35 -7.98 -58.26
CA VAL A 120 -28.35 -6.92 -58.21
C VAL A 120 -27.83 -5.74 -59.03
N ARG A 121 -28.61 -5.33 -60.03
CA ARG A 121 -28.28 -4.20 -60.89
C ARG A 121 -28.80 -2.91 -60.24
N GLU A 122 -27.90 -1.98 -59.99
CA GLU A 122 -28.20 -0.66 -59.41
C GLU A 122 -27.95 0.39 -60.51
N THR A 123 -29.00 0.87 -61.17
CA THR A 123 -28.86 1.76 -62.34
C THR A 123 -29.20 3.20 -62.06
N ASN A 124 -28.50 4.11 -62.73
CA ASN A 124 -28.99 5.45 -63.02
C ASN A 124 -29.31 5.57 -64.52
N TYR A 125 -30.59 5.76 -64.88
CA TYR A 125 -31.06 5.81 -66.27
C TYR A 125 -30.43 6.96 -67.08
N VAL A 126 -30.00 8.02 -66.40
CA VAL A 126 -29.53 9.26 -67.05
C VAL A 126 -28.10 9.15 -67.60
N GLN A 127 -27.27 8.22 -67.11
CA GLN A 127 -25.83 8.20 -67.40
C GLN A 127 -25.35 7.00 -68.23
N GLU A 128 -26.23 6.09 -68.69
CA GLU A 128 -25.91 4.80 -69.35
C GLU A 128 -24.94 3.85 -68.61
N GLN A 129 -24.32 4.31 -67.53
CA GLN A 129 -23.46 3.54 -66.63
C GLN A 129 -24.25 2.47 -65.90
N GLN A 130 -23.64 1.29 -65.77
CA GLN A 130 -24.23 0.14 -65.11
C GLN A 130 -23.33 -0.28 -63.96
N ILE A 131 -23.90 -0.32 -62.75
CA ILE A 131 -23.26 -0.86 -61.56
C ILE A 131 -24.06 -2.08 -61.13
N GLY A 132 -23.36 -3.14 -60.77
CA GLY A 132 -23.95 -4.34 -60.19
C GLY A 132 -23.25 -4.67 -58.88
N THR A 133 -24.00 -4.98 -57.84
CA THR A 133 -23.46 -5.45 -56.56
C THR A 133 -23.82 -6.93 -56.38
N PHE A 134 -22.88 -7.70 -55.84
CA PHE A 134 -23.11 -9.13 -55.56
C PHE A 134 -22.20 -9.65 -54.46
N SER A 135 -22.61 -10.74 -53.83
CA SER A 135 -21.76 -11.48 -52.89
C SER A 135 -21.26 -12.76 -53.55
N LEU A 136 -19.94 -12.90 -53.62
CA LEU A 136 -19.28 -14.13 -54.05
C LEU A 136 -18.95 -14.99 -52.83
N ARG A 137 -19.41 -16.24 -52.84
CA ARG A 137 -19.13 -17.21 -51.78
C ARG A 137 -18.17 -18.28 -52.30
N ILE A 138 -17.02 -18.42 -51.64
CA ILE A 138 -15.93 -19.32 -52.04
C ILE A 138 -15.71 -20.33 -50.91
N THR A 139 -15.80 -21.62 -51.22
CA THR A 139 -15.48 -22.71 -50.30
C THR A 139 -14.01 -23.07 -50.36
N VAL A 140 -13.31 -23.08 -49.23
CA VAL A 140 -11.95 -23.64 -49.08
C VAL A 140 -12.06 -25.04 -48.52
N HIS A 141 -11.55 -26.04 -49.23
CA HIS A 141 -11.63 -27.43 -48.84
C HIS A 141 -10.40 -27.89 -48.04
N GLY A 142 -10.62 -28.56 -46.90
CA GLY A 142 -9.61 -29.45 -46.33
C GLY A 142 -8.51 -28.85 -45.45
N ASP A 143 -8.80 -27.94 -44.51
CA ASP A 143 -7.75 -27.34 -43.65
C ASP A 143 -8.09 -27.21 -42.12
N SER A 144 -7.07 -27.16 -41.25
CA SER A 144 -7.15 -27.24 -39.77
C SER A 144 -7.19 -25.90 -39.04
N ASP A 145 -8.03 -25.84 -38.00
CA ASP A 145 -8.12 -24.76 -36.99
C ASP A 145 -7.18 -25.01 -35.82
N TYR A 146 -6.55 -26.19 -35.77
CA TYR A 146 -5.89 -26.70 -34.59
C TYR A 146 -4.39 -26.75 -34.81
N ASP A 147 -3.66 -26.10 -33.91
CA ASP A 147 -2.22 -26.24 -33.77
C ASP A 147 -1.89 -27.35 -32.77
N PHE A 148 -0.74 -27.98 -33.00
CA PHE A 148 -0.17 -28.97 -32.11
C PHE A 148 0.75 -28.27 -31.12
N ILE A 149 0.56 -28.53 -29.83
CA ILE A 149 1.42 -28.05 -28.77
C ILE A 149 2.00 -29.26 -28.04
N SER A 150 3.32 -29.32 -27.97
CA SER A 150 4.03 -30.32 -27.18
C SER A 150 4.09 -29.87 -25.71
N ILE A 151 3.53 -30.68 -24.83
CA ILE A 151 3.71 -30.57 -23.38
C ILE A 151 4.96 -31.38 -23.02
N LEU A 152 5.90 -30.71 -22.38
CA LEU A 152 7.19 -31.25 -21.97
C LEU A 152 7.14 -31.72 -20.52
N ASP A 153 7.86 -32.80 -20.22
CA ASP A 153 7.98 -33.31 -18.86
C ASP A 153 8.79 -32.33 -17.98
N LYS A 154 8.36 -32.20 -16.73
CA LYS A 154 9.01 -31.36 -15.72
C LYS A 154 10.49 -31.66 -15.48
N SER A 155 10.93 -32.91 -15.65
CA SER A 155 12.30 -33.34 -15.27
C SER A 155 13.25 -33.49 -16.44
N SER A 156 12.79 -34.00 -17.59
CA SER A 156 13.68 -34.32 -18.72
C SER A 156 13.56 -33.40 -19.93
N SER A 157 12.63 -32.44 -19.92
CA SER A 157 12.30 -31.61 -21.10
C SER A 157 11.86 -32.42 -22.33
N ASP A 158 11.60 -33.72 -22.19
CA ASP A 158 11.10 -34.58 -23.26
C ASP A 158 9.62 -34.33 -23.51
N VAL A 159 9.17 -34.56 -24.74
CA VAL A 159 7.74 -34.46 -25.07
C VAL A 159 6.98 -35.57 -24.38
N LYS A 160 6.09 -35.20 -23.46
CA LYS A 160 5.24 -36.11 -22.70
C LYS A 160 3.89 -36.33 -23.37
N GLU A 161 3.28 -35.25 -23.85
CA GLU A 161 1.99 -35.26 -24.54
C GLU A 161 1.98 -34.25 -25.68
N VAL A 162 1.15 -34.47 -26.69
CA VAL A 162 0.90 -33.49 -27.75
C VAL A 162 -0.59 -33.19 -27.81
N ILE A 163 -0.95 -31.95 -27.48
CA ILE A 163 -2.34 -31.49 -27.50
C ILE A 163 -2.67 -30.75 -28.79
N LYS A 164 -3.93 -30.83 -29.21
CA LYS A 164 -4.47 -30.03 -30.32
C LYS A 164 -5.34 -28.92 -29.75
N THR A 165 -5.05 -27.67 -30.10
CA THR A 165 -5.85 -26.52 -29.64
C THR A 165 -5.94 -25.42 -30.69
N LYS A 166 -6.99 -24.61 -30.59
CA LYS A 166 -7.31 -23.49 -31.50
C LYS A 166 -7.32 -22.12 -30.81
N ASN A 167 -7.07 -22.09 -29.50
CA ASN A 167 -7.25 -20.90 -28.68
C ASN A 167 -6.12 -20.69 -27.67
N LEU A 168 -4.90 -21.13 -27.99
CA LEU A 168 -3.75 -20.84 -27.13
C LEU A 168 -3.51 -19.33 -27.11
N THR A 169 -3.73 -18.74 -25.95
CA THR A 169 -3.59 -17.31 -25.72
C THR A 169 -2.65 -17.08 -24.55
N ILE A 170 -1.66 -16.21 -24.75
CA ILE A 170 -0.62 -15.87 -23.79
C ILE A 170 -0.90 -14.46 -23.30
N ASN A 171 -1.07 -14.29 -22.00
CA ASN A 171 -1.31 -13.02 -21.35
C ASN A 171 -0.10 -12.67 -20.50
N LYS A 172 0.46 -11.48 -20.71
CA LYS A 172 1.57 -10.93 -19.93
C LYS A 172 1.22 -9.55 -19.44
N THR A 173 1.56 -9.23 -18.20
CA THR A 173 1.38 -7.91 -17.61
C THR A 173 2.66 -7.44 -16.93
N LEU A 174 2.91 -6.13 -16.95
CA LEU A 174 4.18 -5.57 -16.49
C LEU A 174 4.36 -5.82 -14.99
N GLN A 175 5.40 -6.58 -14.63
CA GLN A 175 5.67 -7.05 -13.25
C GLN A 175 4.46 -7.72 -12.59
N GLY A 176 3.56 -8.26 -13.39
CA GLY A 176 2.31 -8.85 -12.94
C GLY A 176 2.25 -10.33 -13.26
N GLU A 177 1.04 -10.79 -13.55
CA GLU A 177 0.81 -12.17 -13.96
C GLU A 177 1.24 -12.38 -15.41
N GLU A 178 1.87 -13.52 -15.64
CA GLU A 178 2.20 -14.08 -16.94
C GLU A 178 1.63 -15.49 -16.99
N TYR A 179 0.73 -15.77 -17.93
CA TYR A 179 0.10 -17.09 -18.06
C TYR A 179 -0.37 -17.36 -19.49
N ALA A 180 -0.48 -18.64 -19.85
CA ALA A 180 -1.03 -19.11 -21.10
C ALA A 180 -2.27 -19.97 -20.83
N THR A 181 -3.33 -19.75 -21.58
CA THR A 181 -4.58 -20.53 -21.48
C THR A 181 -4.89 -21.19 -22.81
N CYS A 182 -5.32 -22.45 -22.77
CA CYS A 182 -5.89 -23.12 -23.94
C CYS A 182 -6.93 -24.17 -23.50
N THR A 183 -7.78 -24.56 -24.45
CA THR A 183 -8.71 -25.68 -24.27
C THR A 183 -8.38 -26.77 -25.26
N CYS A 184 -8.42 -28.03 -24.82
CA CYS A 184 -8.21 -29.18 -25.69
C CYS A 184 -9.17 -30.33 -25.38
N GLU A 185 -9.43 -31.15 -26.38
CA GLU A 185 -10.21 -32.38 -26.27
C GLU A 185 -9.33 -33.57 -26.64
N THR A 186 -9.37 -34.63 -25.85
CA THR A 186 -8.61 -35.87 -26.09
C THR A 186 -9.49 -37.10 -25.97
N ASN A 187 -9.09 -38.18 -26.65
CA ASN A 187 -9.79 -39.47 -26.61
C ASN A 187 -9.37 -40.35 -25.43
N THR A 188 -8.18 -40.12 -24.89
CA THR A 188 -7.65 -40.74 -23.67
C THR A 188 -7.33 -39.67 -22.61
N PRO A 189 -7.32 -40.02 -21.31
CA PRO A 189 -6.86 -39.10 -20.28
C PRO A 189 -5.44 -38.60 -20.57
N LEU A 190 -5.19 -37.30 -20.39
CA LEU A 190 -3.85 -36.73 -20.54
C LEU A 190 -2.98 -37.22 -19.39
N THR A 191 -1.72 -37.55 -19.71
CA THR A 191 -0.73 -37.95 -18.70
C THR A 191 0.02 -36.76 -18.09
N CYS A 192 -0.29 -35.52 -18.51
CA CYS A 192 0.33 -34.33 -17.98
C CYS A 192 -0.07 -34.07 -16.51
N GLY A 193 0.90 -33.65 -15.70
CA GLY A 193 0.75 -33.35 -14.29
C GLY A 193 1.32 -31.99 -13.92
N MET A 194 1.40 -31.76 -12.60
CA MET A 194 1.98 -30.54 -12.04
C MET A 194 3.42 -30.32 -12.51
N TYR A 195 3.72 -29.08 -12.90
CA TYR A 195 4.99 -28.58 -13.45
C TYR A 195 5.41 -29.06 -14.84
N ASP A 196 4.58 -29.88 -15.51
CA ASP A 196 4.76 -30.08 -16.94
C ASP A 196 4.49 -28.75 -17.67
N TRP A 197 5.16 -28.53 -18.80
CA TRP A 197 5.32 -27.17 -19.32
C TRP A 197 5.31 -27.11 -20.85
N ILE A 198 5.05 -25.93 -21.39
CA ILE A 198 5.06 -25.65 -22.82
C ILE A 198 6.08 -24.56 -23.15
N ARG A 199 6.54 -24.54 -24.40
CA ARG A 199 7.39 -23.49 -24.95
C ARG A 199 6.64 -22.66 -25.97
N VAL A 200 6.62 -21.34 -25.79
CA VAL A 200 5.97 -20.42 -26.73
C VAL A 200 6.92 -19.27 -27.05
N ASN A 201 7.09 -18.97 -28.34
CA ASN A 201 7.82 -17.78 -28.78
C ASN A 201 6.85 -16.60 -28.87
N THR A 202 7.02 -15.60 -28.01
CA THR A 202 6.20 -14.38 -28.01
C THR A 202 6.93 -13.16 -28.60
N ASP A 203 8.25 -13.10 -28.43
CA ASP A 203 9.09 -11.95 -28.80
C ASP A 203 9.79 -12.08 -30.15
N GLY A 204 9.57 -13.20 -30.85
CA GLY A 204 10.17 -13.52 -32.15
C GLY A 204 11.53 -14.22 -32.03
N THR A 205 12.11 -14.32 -30.84
CA THR A 205 13.50 -14.78 -30.62
C THR A 205 13.61 -15.89 -29.57
N ASN A 206 13.02 -15.70 -28.39
CA ASN A 206 13.14 -16.59 -27.25
C ASN A 206 11.88 -17.43 -27.07
N LEU A 207 12.08 -18.69 -26.66
CA LEU A 207 10.99 -19.56 -26.23
C LEU A 207 10.75 -19.36 -24.73
N ASP A 208 9.64 -18.72 -24.39
CA ASP A 208 9.20 -18.60 -23.00
C ASP A 208 8.61 -19.93 -22.52
N ALA A 209 8.86 -20.25 -21.24
CA ALA A 209 8.36 -21.46 -20.61
C ALA A 209 7.14 -21.14 -19.74
N PHE A 210 6.05 -21.90 -19.94
CA PHE A 210 4.85 -21.82 -19.11
C PHE A 210 4.52 -23.18 -18.50
N LEU A 211 4.30 -23.24 -17.20
CA LEU A 211 4.21 -24.45 -16.38
C LEU A 211 2.80 -24.68 -15.85
N LEU A 212 2.36 -25.93 -15.74
CA LEU A 212 1.10 -26.26 -15.06
C LEU A 212 1.26 -26.10 -13.54
N PRO A 213 0.49 -25.22 -12.87
CA PRO A 213 0.58 -25.02 -11.43
C PRO A 213 0.02 -26.20 -10.63
N SER A 214 -0.84 -27.01 -11.24
CA SER A 214 -1.49 -28.18 -10.64
C SER A 214 -1.81 -29.19 -11.73
N THR A 215 -2.18 -30.41 -11.33
CA THR A 215 -2.74 -31.39 -12.27
C THR A 215 -4.01 -30.79 -12.92
N PRO A 216 -4.16 -30.85 -14.25
CA PRO A 216 -5.30 -30.28 -14.94
C PRO A 216 -6.64 -30.86 -14.51
N GLU A 217 -7.66 -30.01 -14.41
CA GLU A 217 -9.04 -30.44 -14.26
C GLU A 217 -9.53 -31.12 -15.54
N VAL A 218 -10.21 -32.26 -15.40
CA VAL A 218 -10.74 -33.05 -16.51
C VAL A 218 -12.25 -33.20 -16.39
N GLN A 219 -12.95 -32.91 -17.48
CA GLN A 219 -14.36 -33.26 -17.64
C GLN A 219 -14.51 -34.42 -18.61
N LYS A 220 -14.90 -35.59 -18.09
CA LYS A 220 -15.25 -36.74 -18.93
C LYS A 220 -16.68 -36.58 -19.47
N GLN A 221 -16.81 -36.19 -20.73
CA GLN A 221 -18.11 -36.01 -21.39
C GLN A 221 -18.66 -37.31 -22.00
N SER A 222 -17.78 -38.26 -22.33
CA SER A 222 -18.14 -39.57 -22.89
C SER A 222 -17.07 -40.61 -22.54
N THR A 223 -17.27 -41.89 -22.91
CA THR A 223 -16.32 -42.99 -22.68
C THR A 223 -14.90 -42.62 -23.16
N ASN A 224 -14.82 -42.04 -24.36
CA ASN A 224 -13.58 -41.64 -25.04
C ASN A 224 -13.54 -40.13 -25.32
N LYS A 225 -14.16 -39.29 -24.48
CA LYS A 225 -14.08 -37.82 -24.63
C LYS A 225 -13.76 -37.15 -23.31
N PHE A 226 -12.58 -36.55 -23.26
CA PHE A 226 -12.07 -35.78 -22.13
C PHE A 226 -11.85 -34.34 -22.58
N VAL A 227 -12.40 -33.39 -21.84
CA VAL A 227 -12.26 -31.96 -22.09
C VAL A 227 -11.42 -31.34 -20.98
N TYR A 228 -10.41 -30.57 -21.38
CA TYR A 228 -9.49 -29.90 -20.47
C TYR A 228 -9.49 -28.40 -20.71
N ASN A 229 -9.47 -27.65 -19.61
CA ASN A 229 -9.16 -26.24 -19.58
C ASN A 229 -7.76 -26.10 -18.96
N LEU A 230 -6.75 -25.88 -19.80
CA LEU A 230 -5.36 -25.80 -19.36
C LEU A 230 -4.98 -24.34 -19.11
N ARG A 231 -4.43 -24.09 -17.93
CA ARG A 231 -3.82 -22.82 -17.54
C ARG A 231 -2.39 -23.07 -17.13
N PHE A 232 -1.46 -22.59 -17.94
CA PHE A 232 -0.03 -22.63 -17.67
C PHE A 232 0.41 -21.27 -17.12
N GLU A 233 1.14 -21.24 -16.02
CA GLU A 233 1.70 -20.04 -15.39
C GLU A 233 3.14 -19.81 -15.85
N GLY A 234 3.54 -18.55 -15.96
CA GLY A 234 4.90 -18.17 -16.33
C GLY A 234 5.91 -18.37 -15.20
N ILE A 235 7.10 -17.79 -15.39
CA ILE A 235 8.23 -17.98 -14.47
C ILE A 235 7.98 -17.41 -13.06
N THR A 236 7.06 -16.44 -12.94
CA THR A 236 6.64 -15.83 -11.67
C THR A 236 6.02 -16.84 -10.70
N LEU A 237 5.53 -17.99 -11.19
CA LEU A 237 5.00 -19.05 -10.35
C LEU A 237 6.01 -19.53 -9.29
N HIS A 238 7.28 -19.68 -9.67
CA HIS A 238 8.32 -20.16 -8.75
C HIS A 238 8.51 -19.19 -7.58
N PHE A 239 8.55 -17.89 -7.85
CA PHE A 239 8.67 -16.86 -6.82
C PHE A 239 7.44 -16.81 -5.90
N LYS A 240 6.24 -17.06 -6.46
CA LYS A 240 4.98 -17.05 -5.70
C LYS A 240 4.84 -18.25 -4.77
N GLN A 241 5.40 -19.41 -5.14
CA GLN A 241 5.33 -20.62 -4.33
C GLN A 241 6.40 -20.68 -3.23
N MET A 242 7.51 -19.96 -3.41
CA MET A 242 8.61 -19.94 -2.44
C MET A 242 8.45 -18.81 -1.42
N LYS A 243 8.53 -19.17 -0.13
CA LYS A 243 8.51 -18.20 0.97
C LYS A 243 9.82 -17.44 1.10
N PHE A 244 9.74 -16.16 1.45
CA PHE A 244 10.92 -15.36 1.75
C PHE A 244 11.31 -15.61 3.21
N ILE A 245 12.48 -16.23 3.42
CA ILE A 245 12.92 -16.76 4.71
C ILE A 245 14.39 -16.41 4.91
N LEU A 246 14.79 -16.12 6.14
CA LEU A 246 16.18 -15.95 6.55
C LEU A 246 16.42 -16.80 7.81
N PHE A 247 17.46 -17.64 7.81
CA PHE A 247 17.79 -18.55 8.92
C PHE A 247 16.65 -19.44 9.45
N GLY A 248 15.63 -19.71 8.63
CA GLY A 248 14.47 -20.53 9.01
C GLY A 248 13.25 -19.72 9.50
N GLU A 249 13.37 -18.41 9.61
CA GLU A 249 12.30 -17.51 10.02
C GLU A 249 11.70 -16.74 8.83
N SER A 250 10.37 -16.60 8.80
CA SER A 250 9.64 -15.82 7.79
C SER A 250 9.30 -14.40 8.26
N GLU A 251 9.61 -14.08 9.51
CA GLU A 251 9.50 -12.77 10.11
C GLU A 251 10.89 -12.36 10.55
N PHE A 252 11.46 -11.33 9.92
CA PHE A 252 12.80 -10.85 10.25
C PHE A 252 13.00 -9.42 9.76
N GLU A 253 13.93 -8.73 10.41
CA GLU A 253 14.44 -7.44 9.96
C GLU A 253 15.73 -7.64 9.18
N PHE A 254 15.89 -6.90 8.08
CA PHE A 254 17.07 -6.99 7.24
C PHE A 254 17.53 -5.58 6.86
N TYR A 255 18.71 -5.20 7.32
CA TYR A 255 19.36 -3.97 6.90
C TYR A 255 20.21 -4.23 5.66
N GLY A 256 19.77 -3.73 4.51
CA GLY A 256 20.47 -3.97 3.26
C GLY A 256 19.99 -3.10 2.11
N ASP A 257 20.69 -3.22 0.99
CA ASP A 257 20.28 -2.61 -0.27
C ASP A 257 19.43 -3.58 -1.12
N LEU A 258 18.87 -3.07 -2.21
CA LEU A 258 18.03 -3.86 -3.12
C LEU A 258 18.79 -5.03 -3.76
N SER A 259 20.11 -4.91 -3.95
CA SER A 259 20.94 -5.99 -4.52
C SER A 259 21.13 -7.13 -3.54
N GLU A 260 21.39 -6.83 -2.27
CA GLU A 260 21.50 -7.81 -1.18
C GLU A 260 20.17 -8.55 -0.98
N ILE A 261 19.05 -7.82 -0.97
CA ILE A 261 17.71 -8.41 -0.85
C ILE A 261 17.39 -9.29 -2.08
N ALA A 262 17.68 -8.81 -3.29
CA ALA A 262 17.46 -9.59 -4.51
C ALA A 262 18.31 -10.87 -4.53
N ALA A 263 19.52 -10.84 -3.96
CA ALA A 263 20.38 -12.01 -3.86
C ALA A 263 19.78 -13.06 -2.91
N LEU A 264 19.28 -12.60 -1.75
CA LEU A 264 18.56 -13.46 -0.81
C LEU A 264 17.26 -14.03 -1.41
N ILE A 265 16.56 -13.27 -2.27
CA ILE A 265 15.40 -13.76 -3.01
C ILE A 265 15.81 -14.88 -3.96
N CYS A 266 16.88 -14.71 -4.75
CA CYS A 266 17.38 -15.75 -5.65
C CYS A 266 17.76 -17.03 -4.87
N GLU A 267 18.43 -16.90 -3.72
CA GLU A 267 18.77 -18.03 -2.85
C GLU A 267 17.52 -18.76 -2.33
N ASN A 268 16.51 -18.01 -1.90
CA ASN A 268 15.26 -18.59 -1.42
C ASN A 268 14.47 -19.31 -2.52
N VAL A 269 14.51 -18.81 -3.76
CA VAL A 269 13.84 -19.41 -4.92
C VAL A 269 14.55 -20.68 -5.39
N ASP A 270 15.88 -20.74 -5.26
CA ASP A 270 16.68 -21.92 -5.63
C ASP A 270 16.36 -23.17 -4.80
N ARG A 271 15.63 -23.03 -3.68
CA ARG A 271 15.09 -24.19 -2.92
C ARG A 271 14.02 -24.97 -3.68
N PHE A 272 13.55 -24.47 -4.82
CA PHE A 272 12.55 -25.15 -5.63
C PHE A 272 13.13 -26.40 -6.32
N ILE A 273 12.71 -27.58 -5.84
CA ILE A 273 13.34 -28.89 -6.11
C ILE A 273 13.35 -29.29 -7.59
N PHE A 274 12.33 -28.94 -8.38
CA PHE A 274 12.16 -29.52 -9.73
C PHE A 274 13.00 -28.84 -10.84
N PHE A 275 13.66 -27.71 -10.57
CA PHE A 275 14.37 -26.96 -11.61
C PHE A 275 15.89 -26.83 -11.41
N GLY A 276 16.43 -27.44 -10.35
CA GLY A 276 17.87 -27.43 -10.06
C GLY A 276 18.37 -26.10 -9.49
N ASN A 277 19.57 -26.12 -8.93
CA ASN A 277 20.16 -24.96 -8.24
C ASN A 277 20.66 -23.90 -9.24
N ASN A 278 20.69 -22.63 -8.81
CA ASN A 278 21.25 -21.50 -9.55
C ASN A 278 20.55 -21.22 -10.89
N ARG A 279 19.21 -21.32 -10.88
CA ARG A 279 18.35 -20.99 -12.03
C ARG A 279 18.17 -19.49 -12.18
N PHE A 280 18.20 -18.75 -11.08
CA PHE A 280 17.97 -17.32 -11.04
C PHE A 280 19.22 -16.60 -10.57
N THR A 281 19.64 -15.61 -11.35
CA THR A 281 20.81 -14.78 -11.01
C THR A 281 20.47 -13.32 -11.25
N ILE A 282 21.13 -12.42 -10.53
CA ILE A 282 21.00 -10.98 -10.79
C ILE A 282 21.81 -10.66 -12.05
N GLY A 283 21.17 -10.01 -13.02
CA GLY A 283 21.81 -9.50 -14.24
C GLY A 283 22.46 -8.14 -13.97
N SER A 284 21.63 -7.15 -13.66
CA SER A 284 22.06 -5.84 -13.18
C SER A 284 21.05 -5.31 -12.17
N CYS A 285 21.54 -4.62 -11.14
CA CYS A 285 20.71 -3.93 -10.15
C CYS A 285 21.23 -2.49 -10.01
N ALA A 286 20.34 -1.50 -10.05
CA ALA A 286 20.71 -0.12 -9.78
C ALA A 286 21.19 0.02 -8.32
N ALA A 287 22.22 0.85 -8.08
CA ALA A 287 22.72 1.08 -6.74
C ALA A 287 21.68 1.84 -5.91
N THR A 288 21.30 1.28 -4.75
CA THR A 288 20.30 1.86 -3.84
C THR A 288 20.89 2.08 -2.46
N VAL A 289 20.32 3.03 -1.72
CA VAL A 289 20.69 3.27 -0.32
C VAL A 289 20.21 2.12 0.56
N LYS A 290 21.04 1.70 1.52
CA LYS A 290 20.67 0.68 2.52
C LYS A 290 19.57 1.23 3.44
N LYS A 291 18.55 0.43 3.69
CA LYS A 291 17.46 0.75 4.62
C LYS A 291 17.17 -0.49 5.47
N LEU A 292 16.58 -0.28 6.64
CA LEU A 292 16.04 -1.37 7.45
C LEU A 292 14.69 -1.80 6.87
N HIS A 293 14.58 -3.07 6.49
CA HIS A 293 13.38 -3.65 5.91
C HIS A 293 12.80 -4.71 6.83
N ASN A 294 11.49 -4.62 7.07
CA ASN A 294 10.79 -5.60 7.90
C ASN A 294 9.98 -6.52 6.98
N PHE A 295 10.30 -7.81 6.99
CA PHE A 295 9.62 -8.82 6.20
C PHE A 295 8.74 -9.66 7.12
N ALA A 296 7.47 -9.89 6.75
CA ALA A 296 6.54 -10.66 7.55
C ALA A 296 5.68 -11.61 6.69
N ASN A 297 6.03 -12.90 6.70
CA ASN A 297 5.27 -14.00 6.08
C ASN A 297 5.02 -13.88 4.56
N GLU A 298 5.86 -13.11 3.86
CA GLU A 298 5.74 -12.84 2.43
C GLU A 298 6.28 -13.99 1.56
N ASP A 299 5.76 -14.14 0.34
CA ASP A 299 6.41 -14.94 -0.70
C ASP A 299 7.47 -14.12 -1.45
N CYS A 300 8.38 -14.81 -2.15
CA CYS A 300 9.50 -14.16 -2.83
C CYS A 300 9.06 -13.17 -3.91
N LEU A 301 7.91 -13.39 -4.57
CA LEU A 301 7.38 -12.46 -5.57
C LEU A 301 6.84 -11.20 -4.90
N SER A 302 6.05 -11.37 -3.85
CA SER A 302 5.48 -10.25 -3.07
C SER A 302 6.59 -9.40 -2.44
N ALA A 303 7.61 -10.03 -1.86
CA ALA A 303 8.79 -9.33 -1.33
C ALA A 303 9.52 -8.54 -2.43
N LEU A 304 9.78 -9.15 -3.60
CA LEU A 304 10.40 -8.47 -4.73
C LEU A 304 9.59 -7.26 -5.21
N GLN A 305 8.27 -7.43 -5.38
CA GLN A 305 7.37 -6.38 -5.82
C GLN A 305 7.27 -5.22 -4.82
N ARG A 306 7.19 -5.53 -3.52
CA ARG A 306 7.12 -4.51 -2.46
C ARG A 306 8.39 -3.70 -2.39
N ILE A 307 9.55 -4.36 -2.33
CA ILE A 307 10.84 -3.68 -2.19
C ILE A 307 11.16 -2.87 -3.46
N CYS A 308 10.92 -3.42 -4.65
CA CYS A 308 11.05 -2.63 -5.89
C CYS A 308 10.13 -1.40 -5.87
N GLY A 309 8.88 -1.55 -5.42
CA GLY A 309 7.94 -0.43 -5.28
C GLY A 309 8.39 0.63 -4.28
N GLU A 310 8.99 0.23 -3.15
CA GLU A 310 9.53 1.15 -2.13
C GLU A 310 10.72 1.96 -2.64
N TYR A 311 11.61 1.33 -3.40
CA TYR A 311 12.74 2.01 -4.03
C TYR A 311 12.39 2.73 -5.34
N GLY A 312 11.15 2.68 -5.81
CA GLY A 312 10.74 3.25 -7.10
C GLY A 312 11.37 2.55 -8.31
N MET A 313 11.78 1.29 -8.14
CA MET A 313 12.48 0.46 -9.12
C MET A 313 11.53 -0.51 -9.81
N GLU A 314 11.98 -1.02 -10.95
CA GLU A 314 11.29 -2.03 -11.73
C GLU A 314 12.15 -3.24 -12.04
N PHE A 315 11.53 -4.43 -12.13
CA PHE A 315 12.22 -5.67 -12.49
C PHE A 315 11.67 -6.34 -13.75
N ARG A 316 12.55 -7.06 -14.47
CA ARG A 316 12.22 -7.99 -15.57
C ARG A 316 13.01 -9.28 -15.45
N PHE A 317 12.38 -10.38 -15.86
CA PHE A 317 13.03 -11.67 -16.04
C PHE A 317 13.44 -11.83 -17.51
N GLU A 318 14.70 -12.18 -17.75
CA GLU A 318 15.19 -12.51 -19.08
C GLU A 318 15.73 -13.94 -19.11
N ARG A 319 15.20 -14.75 -20.02
CA ARG A 319 15.65 -16.12 -20.22
C ARG A 319 17.03 -16.15 -20.89
N GLN A 320 17.91 -17.01 -20.40
CA GLN A 320 19.24 -17.28 -20.97
C GLN A 320 19.23 -18.62 -21.74
N PRO A 321 20.21 -18.87 -22.65
CA PRO A 321 20.27 -20.08 -23.47
C PRO A 321 20.19 -21.42 -22.70
N ASP A 322 20.64 -21.44 -21.44
CA ASP A 322 20.73 -22.65 -20.60
C ASP A 322 19.54 -22.85 -19.64
N THR A 323 18.34 -22.35 -19.97
CA THR A 323 17.13 -22.41 -19.10
C THR A 323 17.26 -21.69 -17.74
N LYS A 324 18.32 -20.89 -17.58
CA LYS A 324 18.52 -19.93 -16.49
C LYS A 324 17.80 -18.62 -16.80
N TYR A 325 17.53 -17.85 -15.76
CA TYR A 325 16.92 -16.54 -15.83
C TYR A 325 17.83 -15.52 -15.15
N LYS A 326 17.92 -14.34 -15.77
CA LYS A 326 18.51 -13.17 -15.16
C LYS A 326 17.42 -12.19 -14.74
N ILE A 327 17.56 -11.65 -13.54
CA ILE A 327 16.70 -10.59 -13.01
C ILE A 327 17.42 -9.27 -13.25
N TYR A 328 16.79 -8.38 -14.00
CA TYR A 328 17.26 -7.02 -14.21
C TYR A 328 16.41 -6.08 -13.38
N ILE A 329 17.04 -5.20 -12.60
CA ILE A 329 16.38 -4.24 -11.72
C ILE A 329 16.91 -2.83 -12.01
N SER A 330 16.03 -1.90 -12.35
CA SER A 330 16.37 -0.50 -12.68
C SER A 330 15.16 0.42 -12.52
N GLU A 331 15.36 1.74 -12.43
CA GLU A 331 14.25 2.72 -12.31
C GLU A 331 13.26 2.62 -13.48
N PHE A 332 13.77 2.34 -14.68
CA PHE A 332 12.96 2.16 -15.87
C PHE A 332 13.54 1.08 -16.77
N GLU A 333 13.00 -0.12 -16.62
CA GLU A 333 13.48 -1.28 -17.36
C GLU A 333 12.75 -1.36 -18.71
N SER A 334 13.41 -0.94 -19.77
CA SER A 334 12.79 -0.91 -21.10
C SER A 334 13.79 -1.24 -22.19
N LYS A 335 13.31 -2.01 -23.18
CA LYS A 335 14.05 -2.30 -24.40
C LYS A 335 13.35 -1.58 -25.55
N ALA A 336 14.09 -0.76 -26.30
CA ALA A 336 13.56 -0.18 -27.52
C ALA A 336 13.33 -1.31 -28.53
N ASN A 337 12.07 -1.47 -28.96
CA ASN A 337 11.73 -2.39 -30.03
C ASN A 337 11.80 -1.62 -31.35
N SER A 338 12.50 -2.19 -32.33
CA SER A 338 12.73 -1.53 -33.63
C SER A 338 11.50 -1.53 -34.54
N VAL A 339 10.45 -2.28 -34.19
CA VAL A 339 9.21 -2.36 -34.96
C VAL A 339 8.41 -1.07 -34.78
N VAL A 340 8.22 -0.34 -35.88
CA VAL A 340 7.32 0.82 -35.91
C VAL A 340 5.91 0.38 -36.30
N LEU A 341 4.95 0.69 -35.43
CA LEU A 341 3.55 0.38 -35.65
C LEU A 341 2.90 1.50 -36.46
N THR A 342 2.51 1.18 -37.70
CA THR A 342 1.90 2.11 -38.66
C THR A 342 0.52 1.64 -39.05
N TYR A 343 -0.45 2.56 -39.08
CA TYR A 343 -1.78 2.27 -39.58
C TYR A 343 -1.81 2.20 -41.13
N GLY A 344 -2.56 1.26 -41.70
CA GLY A 344 -2.76 1.18 -43.15
C GLY A 344 -2.71 -0.23 -43.74
N LYS A 345 -3.14 -0.35 -45.00
CA LYS A 345 -3.21 -1.64 -45.71
C LYS A 345 -1.80 -2.21 -45.94
N GLY A 346 -1.55 -3.42 -45.43
CA GLY A 346 -0.25 -4.10 -45.54
C GLY A 346 0.76 -3.68 -44.47
N ASN A 347 0.40 -2.71 -43.63
CA ASN A 347 1.21 -2.27 -42.51
C ASN A 347 0.95 -3.15 -41.26
N SER A 348 1.65 -2.83 -40.18
CA SER A 348 1.72 -3.64 -38.96
C SER A 348 0.48 -3.53 -38.06
N LEU A 349 -0.37 -2.49 -38.21
CA LEU A 349 -1.56 -2.28 -37.39
C LEU A 349 -2.86 -2.67 -38.08
N TYR A 350 -3.72 -3.37 -37.34
CA TYR A 350 -5.11 -3.64 -37.71
C TYR A 350 -6.08 -2.62 -37.10
N ASN A 351 -5.89 -2.31 -35.82
CA ASN A 351 -6.74 -1.37 -35.07
C ASN A 351 -5.91 -0.63 -34.02
N ILE A 352 -6.22 0.66 -33.82
CA ILE A 352 -5.71 1.50 -32.75
C ILE A 352 -6.88 2.24 -32.11
N SER A 353 -6.94 2.22 -30.78
CA SER A 353 -7.92 3.02 -30.04
C SER A 353 -7.27 3.76 -28.87
N ARG A 354 -7.70 5.00 -28.63
CA ARG A 354 -7.26 5.83 -27.51
C ARG A 354 -8.31 5.76 -26.40
N GLY A 355 -7.90 5.32 -25.23
CA GLY A 355 -8.73 5.28 -24.03
C GLY A 355 -9.01 6.67 -23.45
N ALA A 356 -9.77 6.70 -22.35
CA ALA A 356 -10.01 7.92 -21.60
C ALA A 356 -8.70 8.46 -21.00
N MET A 357 -8.63 9.78 -20.85
CA MET A 357 -7.54 10.47 -20.17
C MET A 357 -7.41 9.95 -18.73
N ASP A 358 -6.20 9.59 -18.30
CA ASP A 358 -5.98 9.26 -16.89
C ASP A 358 -5.88 10.54 -16.06
N THR A 359 -6.95 10.84 -15.33
CA THR A 359 -7.01 11.96 -14.39
C THR A 359 -6.42 11.60 -13.03
N SER A 360 -6.09 10.33 -12.78
CA SER A 360 -5.66 9.88 -11.46
C SER A 360 -4.36 10.54 -11.06
N LYS A 361 -3.39 10.71 -11.96
CA LYS A 361 -2.08 11.31 -11.67
C LYS A 361 -1.85 12.70 -12.26
N LEU A 362 -2.76 13.19 -13.10
CA LEU A 362 -2.65 14.53 -13.72
C LEU A 362 -2.51 15.61 -12.64
N CYS A 363 -1.47 16.43 -12.75
CA CYS A 363 -1.14 17.47 -11.80
C CYS A 363 -0.67 18.73 -12.54
N THR A 364 -1.51 19.76 -12.60
CA THR A 364 -1.11 21.07 -13.15
C THR A 364 -0.81 22.07 -12.04
N VAL A 365 -1.22 21.79 -10.80
CA VAL A 365 -0.90 22.57 -9.61
C VAL A 365 -0.44 21.62 -8.49
N LEU A 366 0.83 21.72 -8.10
CA LEU A 366 1.46 20.84 -7.13
C LEU A 366 1.76 21.57 -5.81
N TRP A 367 1.18 21.07 -4.73
CA TRP A 367 1.58 21.37 -3.36
C TRP A 367 2.60 20.33 -2.90
N ALA A 368 3.86 20.71 -2.79
CA ALA A 368 4.93 19.79 -2.38
C ALA A 368 5.46 20.16 -0.99
N TYR A 369 5.55 19.17 -0.12
CA TYR A 369 6.06 19.33 1.25
C TYR A 369 7.14 18.27 1.55
N GLY A 370 8.24 18.68 2.17
CA GLY A 370 9.22 17.75 2.74
C GLY A 370 8.75 17.20 4.08
N ALA A 371 9.64 16.57 4.84
CA ALA A 371 9.30 16.01 6.15
C ALA A 371 9.04 17.09 7.22
N ALA A 372 8.41 16.68 8.33
CA ALA A 372 8.25 17.48 9.54
C ALA A 372 9.45 17.38 10.51
N LYS A 373 10.51 16.65 10.11
CA LYS A 373 11.69 16.40 10.94
C LYS A 373 12.66 17.58 10.87
N ASN A 374 13.36 17.83 11.97
CA ASN A 374 14.48 18.77 12.05
C ASN A 374 14.20 20.24 11.66
N ILE A 375 12.96 20.69 11.86
CA ILE A 375 12.48 22.07 11.63
C ILE A 375 12.01 22.76 12.93
N LYS A 376 12.43 24.01 13.14
CA LYS A 376 12.10 24.79 14.35
C LYS A 376 10.61 25.01 14.57
N ALA A 377 10.21 25.12 15.84
CA ALA A 377 8.88 25.59 16.22
C ALA A 377 8.68 27.04 15.72
N GLY A 378 7.80 27.24 14.73
CA GLY A 378 7.61 28.53 14.05
C GLY A 378 8.33 28.67 12.71
N TYR A 379 8.82 27.57 12.13
CA TYR A 379 9.30 27.54 10.75
C TYR A 379 8.25 28.12 9.78
N ARG A 380 8.65 29.13 8.97
CA ARG A 380 7.80 29.86 8.00
C ARG A 380 6.39 30.17 8.53
N ASP A 381 6.29 31.01 9.56
CA ASP A 381 5.02 31.44 10.18
C ASP A 381 4.13 30.30 10.71
N GLY A 382 4.76 29.20 11.15
CA GLY A 382 4.06 28.08 11.80
C GLY A 382 3.74 26.90 10.90
N LEU A 383 4.37 26.80 9.73
CA LEU A 383 4.30 25.60 8.89
C LEU A 383 4.90 24.38 9.60
N LYS A 384 4.14 23.28 9.63
CA LYS A 384 4.52 22.02 10.29
C LYS A 384 5.46 21.13 9.48
N ARG A 385 5.73 21.47 8.22
CA ARG A 385 6.50 20.66 7.27
C ARG A 385 7.42 21.54 6.43
N LEU A 386 8.57 21.00 6.02
CA LEU A 386 9.50 21.69 5.14
C LEU A 386 8.79 22.14 3.85
N SER A 387 8.99 23.40 3.46
CA SER A 387 8.42 23.99 2.25
C SER A 387 9.44 24.88 1.56
N PHE A 388 9.20 25.26 0.32
CA PHE A 388 10.13 26.07 -0.46
C PHE A 388 9.42 27.31 -1.04
N ASP A 389 10.21 28.30 -1.43
CA ASP A 389 9.70 29.49 -2.09
C ASP A 389 9.15 29.15 -3.48
N GLY A 390 7.89 29.50 -3.74
CA GLY A 390 7.21 29.17 -5.00
C GLY A 390 6.26 27.97 -4.93
N ASN A 391 6.01 27.42 -3.74
CA ASN A 391 4.93 26.46 -3.50
C ASN A 391 3.57 27.21 -3.46
N PRO A 392 2.52 26.81 -4.22
CA PRO A 392 2.46 25.66 -5.13
C PRO A 392 3.07 25.94 -6.50
N LEU A 393 3.66 24.90 -7.10
CA LEU A 393 4.13 24.92 -8.49
C LEU A 393 2.95 24.80 -9.45
N LYS A 394 3.04 25.49 -10.58
CA LYS A 394 1.96 25.59 -11.59
C LYS A 394 2.50 25.38 -12.99
N GLN A 395 1.91 24.46 -13.75
CA GLN A 395 2.34 24.11 -15.10
C GLN A 395 1.20 23.60 -15.96
N ASN A 396 1.15 24.01 -17.23
CA ASN A 396 0.14 23.60 -18.22
C ASN A 396 -1.34 23.86 -17.83
N GLU A 397 -1.60 24.71 -16.83
CA GLU A 397 -2.96 25.07 -16.41
C GLU A 397 -3.80 25.64 -17.57
N ALA A 398 -3.21 26.49 -18.41
CA ALA A 398 -3.91 27.08 -19.55
C ALA A 398 -4.34 26.05 -20.61
N THR A 399 -3.62 24.93 -20.70
CA THR A 399 -3.85 23.90 -21.72
C THR A 399 -4.81 22.82 -21.22
N TYR A 400 -4.65 22.39 -19.97
CA TYR A 400 -5.35 21.21 -19.42
C TYR A 400 -6.28 21.52 -18.23
N GLY A 401 -6.38 22.79 -17.82
CA GLY A 401 -7.14 23.22 -16.65
C GLY A 401 -6.39 23.03 -15.34
N THR A 402 -7.05 23.39 -14.23
CA THR A 402 -6.48 23.32 -12.88
C THR A 402 -6.76 21.94 -12.26
N TRP A 403 -5.70 21.18 -12.00
CA TRP A 403 -5.68 19.88 -11.35
C TRP A 403 -4.70 19.93 -10.18
N GLU A 404 -5.24 20.06 -8.96
CA GLU A 404 -4.47 20.24 -7.74
C GLU A 404 -4.12 18.90 -7.08
N ARG A 405 -2.86 18.74 -6.67
CA ARG A 405 -2.40 17.59 -5.87
C ARG A 405 -1.44 18.02 -4.77
N THR A 406 -1.47 17.29 -3.67
CA THR A 406 -0.50 17.41 -2.57
C THR A 406 0.37 16.18 -2.50
N VAL A 407 1.69 16.36 -2.50
CA VAL A 407 2.68 15.27 -2.42
C VAL A 407 3.66 15.56 -1.30
N ASN A 408 3.88 14.55 -0.46
CA ASN A 408 4.79 14.61 0.68
C ASN A 408 6.06 13.82 0.35
N PHE A 409 7.21 14.49 0.38
CA PHE A 409 8.54 13.92 0.20
C PHE A 409 9.21 13.76 1.58
N ASP A 410 8.75 12.79 2.36
CA ASP A 410 9.23 12.55 3.75
C ASP A 410 10.73 12.21 3.84
N GLU A 411 11.34 11.80 2.75
CA GLU A 411 12.79 11.53 2.67
C GLU A 411 13.63 12.82 2.62
N ILE A 412 13.02 13.96 2.27
CA ILE A 412 13.69 15.25 2.19
C ILE A 412 13.41 16.03 3.48
N PHE A 413 14.43 16.15 4.30
CA PHE A 413 14.41 16.94 5.53
C PHE A 413 15.76 17.62 5.76
N PRO A 414 15.82 18.68 6.58
CA PRO A 414 17.09 19.26 7.00
C PRO A 414 17.92 18.21 7.71
N GLN A 415 19.05 17.83 7.12
CA GLN A 415 19.91 16.81 7.69
C GLN A 415 21.38 17.13 7.42
N ARG A 416 22.22 16.84 8.40
CA ARG A 416 23.68 16.81 8.26
C ARG A 416 24.12 15.35 8.24
N THR A 417 24.84 14.95 7.19
CA THR A 417 25.51 13.64 7.11
C THR A 417 27.02 13.85 7.14
N ALA A 418 27.70 13.18 8.07
CA ALA A 418 29.14 13.27 8.25
C ALA A 418 29.72 11.93 8.72
N ALA A 419 31.04 11.79 8.57
CA ALA A 419 31.77 10.62 9.03
C ALA A 419 32.30 10.79 10.45
N VAL A 420 32.26 9.74 11.25
CA VAL A 420 32.89 9.67 12.56
C VAL A 420 34.41 9.82 12.38
N THR A 421 35.00 10.82 13.02
CA THR A 421 36.45 11.09 12.92
C THR A 421 37.27 10.38 13.99
N GLY A 422 36.64 10.01 15.10
CA GLY A 422 37.27 9.22 16.16
C GLY A 422 36.23 8.56 17.06
N VAL A 423 36.62 7.47 17.70
CA VAL A 423 35.78 6.74 18.67
C VAL A 423 36.55 6.63 19.97
N LEU A 424 35.95 7.12 21.05
CA LEU A 424 36.51 7.10 22.40
C LEU A 424 35.62 6.19 23.26
N HIS A 425 36.21 5.08 23.72
CA HIS A 425 35.47 4.06 24.46
C HIS A 425 35.46 4.36 25.96
N VAL A 426 34.29 4.29 26.58
CA VAL A 426 34.14 4.20 28.04
C VAL A 426 33.27 2.97 28.34
N PHE A 427 33.88 1.80 28.55
CA PHE A 427 33.17 0.63 29.06
C PHE A 427 33.17 0.66 30.60
N PRO A 428 32.10 0.21 31.28
CA PRO A 428 32.13 0.04 32.74
C PRO A 428 33.15 -1.02 33.21
N ASP A 429 33.53 -1.96 32.33
CA ASP A 429 34.34 -3.14 32.69
C ASP A 429 35.83 -3.09 32.28
N THR A 430 36.27 -2.06 31.56
CA THR A 430 37.70 -1.84 31.33
C THR A 430 38.23 -0.91 32.40
N GLU A 431 39.31 -1.29 33.09
CA GLU A 431 40.08 -0.35 33.90
C GLU A 431 40.29 0.93 33.07
N LEU A 432 39.93 2.08 33.67
CA LEU A 432 40.18 3.37 33.05
C LEU A 432 41.64 3.39 32.56
N PRO A 433 41.92 3.83 31.31
CA PRO A 433 43.30 4.05 30.90
C PRO A 433 44.00 4.90 31.97
N PRO A 434 45.26 4.59 32.33
CA PRO A 434 45.90 5.11 33.54
C PRO A 434 45.97 6.65 33.58
N GLU A 435 45.90 7.30 32.42
CA GLU A 435 45.49 8.69 32.32
C GLU A 435 44.60 8.88 31.09
N PRO A 436 43.29 9.11 31.26
CA PRO A 436 42.46 9.66 30.20
C PRO A 436 42.97 11.07 29.89
N PRO A 437 42.84 11.60 28.66
CA PRO A 437 43.10 13.01 28.45
C PRO A 437 42.28 13.81 29.46
N ALA A 438 42.92 14.71 30.21
CA ALA A 438 42.40 15.38 31.41
C ALA A 438 41.12 16.23 31.19
N THR A 439 40.49 16.12 30.03
CA THR A 439 39.43 16.96 29.51
C THR A 439 38.22 16.20 28.97
N ILE A 440 38.18 14.86 29.07
CA ILE A 440 36.92 14.11 28.93
C ILE A 440 36.19 14.18 30.27
N GLN A 441 35.04 14.86 30.32
CA GLN A 441 34.17 14.84 31.50
C GLN A 441 33.68 13.41 31.77
N TYR A 442 34.01 12.86 32.93
CA TYR A 442 33.50 11.58 33.40
C TYR A 442 32.02 11.68 33.77
N LEU A 443 31.29 10.56 33.71
CA LEU A 443 29.95 10.44 34.30
C LEU A 443 30.01 10.87 35.76
N THR A 444 29.11 11.75 36.17
CA THR A 444 28.90 12.09 37.58
C THR A 444 28.39 10.86 38.34
N GLU A 445 28.54 10.84 39.67
CA GLU A 445 28.06 9.72 40.50
C GLU A 445 26.55 9.47 40.31
N ALA A 446 25.76 10.52 40.10
CA ALA A 446 24.34 10.41 39.80
C ALA A 446 24.07 9.81 38.40
N GLU A 447 24.85 10.16 37.38
CA GLU A 447 24.70 9.60 36.03
C GLU A 447 25.15 8.14 35.95
N LYS A 448 26.11 7.71 36.80
CA LYS A 448 26.50 6.30 36.91
C LYS A 448 25.39 5.42 37.48
N GLU A 449 24.55 5.96 38.37
CA GLU A 449 23.37 5.26 38.91
C GLU A 449 22.29 5.09 37.84
N VAL A 450 22.11 6.10 36.98
CA VAL A 450 21.11 6.10 35.90
C VAL A 450 21.57 5.28 34.68
N TYR A 451 22.86 5.32 34.35
CA TYR A 451 23.46 4.62 33.20
C TYR A 451 24.57 3.66 33.68
N PRO A 452 24.21 2.57 34.40
CA PRO A 452 25.18 1.63 34.96
C PRO A 452 26.00 0.90 33.88
N ASN A 453 25.47 0.83 32.66
CA ASN A 453 26.10 0.16 31.53
C ASN A 453 27.09 1.05 30.74
N GLY A 454 27.35 2.28 31.19
CA GLY A 454 28.28 3.23 30.58
C GLY A 454 27.71 3.98 29.36
N ILE A 455 28.52 4.94 28.85
CA ILE A 455 28.19 5.78 27.68
C ILE A 455 29.26 5.62 26.60
N PHE A 456 28.89 5.83 25.34
CA PHE A 456 29.84 5.87 24.22
C PHE A 456 30.14 7.29 23.79
N VAL A 457 31.36 7.54 23.31
CA VAL A 457 31.76 8.87 22.84
C VAL A 457 32.31 8.75 21.42
N ILE A 458 31.72 9.53 20.52
CA ILE A 458 32.25 9.70 19.15
C ILE A 458 32.74 11.13 18.97
N ALA A 459 33.74 11.30 18.11
CA ALA A 459 34.30 12.59 17.77
C ALA A 459 33.99 12.93 16.31
N ASP A 460 33.59 14.17 16.05
CA ASP A 460 33.38 14.70 14.70
C ASP A 460 33.97 16.10 14.57
N ASN A 461 35.20 16.16 14.05
CA ASN A 461 35.89 17.44 13.84
C ASN A 461 35.34 18.28 12.68
N THR A 462 34.43 17.73 11.87
CA THR A 462 33.81 18.41 10.73
C THR A 462 32.51 19.11 11.09
N LEU A 463 32.10 19.05 12.35
CA LEU A 463 30.87 19.66 12.84
C LEU A 463 31.02 21.18 12.95
N ASP A 464 30.20 21.91 12.20
CA ASP A 464 30.33 23.34 11.94
C ASP A 464 29.44 24.23 12.83
N PHE A 465 28.73 23.64 13.79
CA PHE A 465 27.86 24.34 14.74
C PHE A 465 27.79 23.60 16.09
N ASP A 466 27.39 24.32 17.15
CA ASP A 466 27.17 23.73 18.47
C ASP A 466 25.80 23.03 18.53
N LEU A 467 25.74 21.73 18.84
CA LEU A 467 24.47 20.99 18.93
C LEU A 467 23.56 21.55 20.02
N ASN A 468 24.14 22.07 21.11
CA ASN A 468 23.37 22.50 22.29
C ASN A 468 22.43 23.67 21.98
N ASP A 469 22.77 24.50 20.99
CA ASP A 469 21.97 25.64 20.55
C ASP A 469 20.69 25.23 19.80
N TYR A 470 20.61 23.98 19.34
CA TYR A 470 19.53 23.49 18.48
C TYR A 470 18.76 22.29 19.07
N LEU A 471 18.95 22.00 20.36
CA LEU A 471 18.18 20.99 21.06
C LEU A 471 16.73 21.45 21.27
N ARG A 472 15.77 20.56 21.01
CA ARG A 472 14.35 20.82 21.23
C ARG A 472 14.02 20.60 22.70
N GLY A 473 13.45 21.61 23.36
CA GLY A 473 12.98 21.46 24.73
C GLY A 473 11.99 20.29 24.85
N GLY A 474 12.40 19.21 25.53
CA GLY A 474 11.58 18.01 25.78
C GLY A 474 11.88 16.78 24.91
N LEU A 475 12.74 16.87 23.89
CA LEU A 475 13.16 15.71 23.08
C LEU A 475 14.69 15.53 23.13
N THR A 476 15.14 14.29 23.32
CA THR A 476 16.56 13.93 23.18
C THR A 476 16.92 13.83 21.71
N ALA A 477 17.96 14.56 21.29
CA ALA A 477 18.48 14.44 19.93
C ALA A 477 19.05 13.03 19.71
N LYS A 478 18.97 12.52 18.48
CA LYS A 478 19.41 11.16 18.16
C LYS A 478 20.40 11.13 17.01
N ILE A 479 21.25 10.11 17.01
CA ILE A 479 22.16 9.76 15.93
C ILE A 479 21.61 8.53 15.21
N VAL A 480 21.44 8.65 13.89
CA VAL A 480 21.11 7.52 13.01
C VAL A 480 22.34 7.16 12.19
N MET A 481 22.82 5.93 12.33
CA MET A 481 23.98 5.46 11.56
C MET A 481 23.56 5.05 10.15
N LYS A 482 24.30 5.51 9.13
CA LYS A 482 24.08 5.16 7.72
C LYS A 482 24.97 4.02 7.25
N THR A 483 26.19 3.95 7.76
CA THR A 483 27.19 2.92 7.41
C THR A 483 27.87 2.36 8.66
N GLY A 484 28.64 1.27 8.52
CA GLY A 484 29.32 0.59 9.62
C GLY A 484 28.57 -0.62 10.18
N ASP A 485 29.11 -1.21 11.26
CA ASP A 485 28.54 -2.40 11.91
C ASP A 485 27.19 -2.12 12.59
N LEU A 486 26.91 -0.83 12.88
CA LEU A 486 25.69 -0.34 13.53
C LEU A 486 24.77 0.42 12.56
N ALA A 487 24.94 0.24 11.26
CA ALA A 487 24.12 0.92 10.26
C ALA A 487 22.64 0.58 10.43
N GLY A 488 21.77 1.59 10.37
CA GLY A 488 20.33 1.47 10.61
C GLY A 488 19.90 1.67 12.07
N TYR A 489 20.80 1.50 13.04
CA TYR A 489 20.48 1.76 14.45
C TYR A 489 20.42 3.25 14.77
N GLN A 490 19.59 3.57 15.75
CA GLN A 490 19.42 4.93 16.28
C GLN A 490 19.83 4.95 17.74
N PHE A 491 20.60 5.96 18.14
CA PHE A 491 21.08 6.12 19.51
C PHE A 491 20.77 7.52 20.03
N ASP A 492 20.38 7.61 21.30
CA ASP A 492 20.07 8.88 21.96
C ASP A 492 21.35 9.59 22.39
N ILE A 493 21.42 10.90 22.12
CA ILE A 493 22.51 11.77 22.54
C ILE A 493 22.22 12.22 23.97
N LEU A 494 23.13 11.87 24.89
CA LEU A 494 23.09 12.34 26.28
C LEU A 494 23.50 13.81 26.38
N ARG A 495 24.67 14.15 25.81
CA ARG A 495 25.23 15.50 25.82
C ARG A 495 26.25 15.70 24.71
N TYR A 496 26.52 16.96 24.37
CA TYR A 496 27.52 17.35 23.39
C TYR A 496 28.55 18.31 24.00
N ASP A 497 29.84 18.02 23.77
CA ASP A 497 30.96 18.88 24.15
C ASP A 497 31.51 19.60 22.91
N ASN A 498 31.25 20.91 22.82
CA ASN A 498 31.64 21.74 21.69
C ASN A 498 33.15 22.01 21.63
N GLN A 499 33.86 22.03 22.76
CA GLN A 499 35.30 22.32 22.78
C GLN A 499 36.11 21.21 22.08
N TYR A 500 35.64 19.96 22.21
CA TYR A 500 36.28 18.77 21.64
C TYR A 500 35.50 18.16 20.47
N GLN A 501 34.31 18.69 20.20
CA GLN A 501 33.34 18.15 19.24
C GLN A 501 33.03 16.67 19.51
N TYR A 502 32.82 16.34 20.79
CA TYR A 502 32.50 15.00 21.26
C TYR A 502 31.00 14.86 21.51
N ILE A 503 30.42 13.80 20.96
CA ILE A 503 29.01 13.46 21.15
C ILE A 503 28.94 12.24 22.07
N HIS A 504 28.29 12.42 23.23
CA HIS A 504 28.08 11.37 24.21
C HIS A 504 26.74 10.66 23.92
N ILE A 505 26.80 9.36 23.74
CA ILE A 505 25.71 8.51 23.24
C ILE A 505 25.32 7.49 24.32
N ILE A 506 24.01 7.32 24.50
CA ILE A 506 23.42 6.32 25.39
C ILE A 506 23.38 4.96 24.68
N ARG A 507 23.69 3.89 25.41
CA ARG A 507 23.56 2.52 24.89
C ARG A 507 22.08 2.17 24.69
N PHE A 508 21.81 1.54 23.55
CA PHE A 508 20.51 0.99 23.22
C PHE A 508 20.43 -0.46 23.69
N GLU A 509 19.35 -0.84 24.36
CA GLU A 509 19.05 -2.24 24.70
C GLU A 509 18.07 -2.78 23.65
N ASP A 510 18.49 -3.82 22.94
CA ASP A 510 17.69 -4.48 21.91
C ASP A 510 16.58 -5.37 22.51
N GLU A 511 15.61 -5.81 21.71
CA GLU A 511 14.45 -6.62 22.15
C GLU A 511 14.86 -7.96 22.79
N ILE A 512 16.07 -8.45 22.48
CA ILE A 512 16.66 -9.68 23.03
C ILE A 512 17.46 -9.40 24.33
N GLY A 513 17.52 -8.13 24.79
CA GLY A 513 18.28 -7.69 25.97
C GLY A 513 19.78 -7.47 25.70
N GLY A 514 20.17 -7.38 24.42
CA GLY A 514 21.55 -7.10 24.02
C GLY A 514 21.86 -5.60 24.05
N LEU A 515 22.95 -5.19 24.70
CA LEU A 515 23.39 -3.80 24.73
C LEU A 515 24.23 -3.45 23.49
N LEU A 516 23.81 -2.42 22.76
CA LEU A 516 24.51 -1.86 21.60
C LEU A 516 24.91 -0.41 21.90
N PRO A 517 26.10 0.05 21.48
CA PRO A 517 27.20 -0.71 20.88
C PRO A 517 27.84 -1.77 21.81
N SER A 518 28.35 -2.86 21.24
CA SER A 518 29.00 -3.97 21.93
C SER A 518 30.46 -4.16 21.46
N ALA A 519 31.23 -5.08 22.08
CA ALA A 519 32.62 -5.35 21.67
C ALA A 519 32.74 -5.87 20.23
N THR A 520 31.70 -6.51 19.70
CA THR A 520 31.66 -7.04 18.33
C THR A 520 30.99 -6.07 17.35
N LEU A 521 30.02 -5.27 17.81
CA LEU A 521 29.28 -4.30 16.99
C LEU A 521 29.50 -2.89 17.56
N GLN A 522 30.49 -2.18 17.03
CA GLN A 522 30.93 -0.86 17.52
C GLN A 522 31.09 0.16 16.39
N PHE A 523 31.04 1.44 16.76
CA PHE A 523 31.41 2.53 15.85
C PHE A 523 32.88 2.42 15.44
N LYS A 524 33.17 2.76 14.19
CA LYS A 524 34.54 2.87 13.65
C LYS A 524 34.76 4.25 13.04
N PRO A 525 36.00 4.79 13.09
CA PRO A 525 36.34 5.97 12.31
C PRO A 525 36.05 5.74 10.82
N GLY A 526 35.33 6.66 10.19
CA GLY A 526 34.85 6.55 8.81
C GLY A 526 33.39 6.15 8.66
N ASP A 527 32.71 5.68 9.71
CA ASP A 527 31.29 5.37 9.67
C ASP A 527 30.46 6.67 9.52
N GLU A 528 29.48 6.68 8.62
CA GLU A 528 28.63 7.84 8.36
C GLU A 528 27.40 7.84 9.26
N TYR A 529 27.02 9.01 9.76
CA TYR A 529 25.84 9.19 10.61
C TYR A 529 25.03 10.43 10.23
N THR A 530 23.81 10.52 10.74
CA THR A 530 22.92 11.67 10.55
C THR A 530 22.21 12.03 11.84
N LEU A 531 22.10 13.33 12.11
CA LEU A 531 21.44 13.88 13.28
C LEU A 531 19.93 14.01 13.04
N VAL A 532 19.13 13.51 13.97
CA VAL A 532 17.66 13.61 13.94
C VAL A 532 17.11 14.06 15.30
N ASP A 533 15.84 14.46 15.31
CA ASP A 533 15.12 14.96 16.50
C ASP A 533 15.72 16.22 17.13
N MET A 534 16.41 17.03 16.31
CA MET A 534 16.95 18.34 16.68
C MET A 534 16.69 19.36 15.58
N ASP A 535 16.64 20.64 15.94
CA ASP A 535 16.56 21.68 14.92
C ASP A 535 17.88 21.77 14.15
N GLN A 536 17.80 22.13 12.87
CA GLN A 536 19.00 22.26 12.03
C GLN A 536 19.28 23.73 11.71
N PRO A 537 20.57 24.12 11.62
CA PRO A 537 20.93 25.46 11.20
C PRO A 537 20.36 25.85 9.83
N THR A 538 20.14 27.15 9.63
CA THR A 538 19.56 27.71 8.40
C THR A 538 20.20 27.22 7.09
N PRO A 539 21.54 27.06 6.97
CA PRO A 539 22.15 26.51 5.75
C PRO A 539 21.62 25.12 5.35
N TYR A 540 21.50 24.20 6.31
CA TYR A 540 20.97 22.85 6.06
C TYR A 540 19.48 22.88 5.72
N VAL A 541 18.71 23.77 6.36
CA VAL A 541 17.30 23.99 6.01
C VAL A 541 17.19 24.47 4.56
N SER A 542 17.92 25.52 4.17
CA SER A 542 17.88 26.07 2.81
C SER A 542 18.32 25.07 1.73
N THR A 543 19.30 24.20 2.03
CA THR A 543 19.75 23.15 1.11
C THR A 543 18.64 22.12 0.88
N SER A 544 17.96 21.70 1.94
CA SER A 544 16.82 20.79 1.84
C SER A 544 15.60 21.43 1.18
N GLU A 545 15.34 22.73 1.38
CA GLU A 545 14.30 23.47 0.64
C GLU A 545 14.58 23.49 -0.87
N ALA A 546 15.84 23.73 -1.27
CA ALA A 546 16.24 23.70 -2.67
C ALA A 546 16.12 22.28 -3.27
N ALA A 547 16.55 21.24 -2.54
CA ALA A 547 16.39 19.85 -2.96
C ALA A 547 14.91 19.47 -3.13
N LEU A 548 14.04 19.95 -2.22
CA LEU A 548 12.59 19.78 -2.31
C LEU A 548 12.01 20.47 -3.55
N ALA A 549 12.44 21.69 -3.85
CA ALA A 549 12.00 22.43 -5.04
C ALA A 549 12.36 21.69 -6.34
N VAL A 550 13.59 21.15 -6.45
CA VAL A 550 14.03 20.36 -7.60
C VAL A 550 13.16 19.10 -7.76
N LYS A 551 12.95 18.35 -6.67
CA LYS A 551 12.11 17.13 -6.69
C LYS A 551 10.65 17.43 -7.01
N ALA A 552 10.12 18.55 -6.54
CA ALA A 552 8.79 19.01 -6.90
C ALA A 552 8.68 19.39 -8.38
N GLN A 553 9.72 20.01 -8.96
CA GLN A 553 9.78 20.35 -10.38
C GLN A 553 9.81 19.09 -11.25
N GLU A 554 10.64 18.09 -10.91
CA GLU A 554 10.68 16.79 -11.59
C GLU A 554 9.29 16.12 -11.61
N TYR A 555 8.54 16.20 -10.50
CA TYR A 555 7.20 15.63 -10.40
C TYR A 555 6.20 16.36 -11.32
N ILE A 556 6.14 17.70 -11.28
CA ILE A 556 5.17 18.44 -12.09
C ILE A 556 5.50 18.35 -13.60
N ASP A 557 6.76 18.30 -13.98
CA ASP A 557 7.16 18.09 -15.37
C ASP A 557 6.67 16.73 -15.90
N GLN A 558 6.73 15.68 -15.08
CA GLN A 558 6.28 14.35 -15.44
C GLN A 558 4.75 14.24 -15.57
N TRP A 559 4.00 14.92 -14.70
CA TRP A 559 2.56 14.71 -14.52
C TRP A 559 1.66 15.87 -14.98
N SER A 560 2.24 16.96 -15.49
CA SER A 560 1.47 18.11 -16.02
C SER A 560 0.90 17.90 -17.42
N VAL A 561 1.31 16.85 -18.12
CA VAL A 561 0.75 16.44 -19.42
C VAL A 561 -0.16 15.22 -19.21
N PRO A 562 -1.41 15.26 -19.68
CA PRO A 562 -2.32 14.14 -19.56
C PRO A 562 -1.80 12.92 -20.31
N GLN A 563 -1.87 11.78 -19.65
CA GLN A 563 -1.43 10.51 -20.21
C GLN A 563 -2.66 9.73 -20.71
N TYR A 564 -2.47 9.05 -21.85
CA TYR A 564 -3.50 8.25 -22.50
C TYR A 564 -3.06 6.79 -22.57
N GLU A 565 -4.02 5.90 -22.38
CA GLU A 565 -3.87 4.46 -22.62
C GLU A 565 -4.24 4.18 -24.09
N TYR A 566 -3.37 3.51 -24.83
CA TYR A 566 -3.66 3.10 -26.21
C TYR A 566 -3.82 1.59 -26.26
N THR A 567 -4.90 1.11 -26.86
CA THR A 567 -5.05 -0.32 -27.17
C THR A 567 -4.87 -0.54 -28.66
N VAL A 568 -4.06 -1.53 -28.98
CA VAL A 568 -3.53 -1.72 -30.33
C VAL A 568 -3.66 -3.20 -30.69
N LYS A 569 -4.30 -3.48 -31.82
CA LYS A 569 -4.36 -4.83 -32.40
C LYS A 569 -3.51 -4.88 -33.65
N THR A 570 -2.58 -5.82 -33.70
CA THR A 570 -1.67 -5.97 -34.82
C THR A 570 -2.28 -6.73 -35.99
N ASN A 571 -1.73 -6.50 -37.18
CA ASN A 571 -2.12 -7.21 -38.40
C ASN A 571 -1.42 -8.58 -38.48
N PRO A 572 -2.14 -9.72 -38.39
CA PRO A 572 -1.52 -11.04 -38.35
C PRO A 572 -0.71 -11.38 -39.60
N ALA A 573 -1.08 -10.85 -40.78
CA ALA A 573 -0.35 -11.13 -42.03
C ALA A 573 1.08 -10.55 -42.01
N TYR A 574 1.27 -9.39 -41.37
CA TYR A 574 2.59 -8.77 -41.25
C TYR A 574 3.52 -9.60 -40.37
N PHE A 575 3.01 -10.09 -39.24
CA PHE A 575 3.77 -10.89 -38.27
C PHE A 575 4.00 -12.33 -38.73
N ALA A 576 3.09 -12.89 -39.54
CA ALA A 576 3.32 -14.15 -40.23
C ALA A 576 4.46 -14.05 -41.25
N ALA A 577 4.58 -12.93 -41.97
CA ALA A 577 5.67 -12.68 -42.91
C ALA A 577 7.00 -12.30 -42.22
N ASN A 578 6.94 -11.79 -40.98
CA ASN A 578 8.11 -11.34 -40.22
C ASN A 578 8.14 -12.00 -38.82
N PRO A 579 8.37 -13.31 -38.72
CA PRO A 579 8.26 -14.05 -37.46
C PRO A 579 9.30 -13.65 -36.39
N GLY A 580 10.37 -12.94 -36.78
CA GLY A 580 11.37 -12.40 -35.85
C GLY A 580 10.95 -11.09 -35.17
N ASN A 581 9.84 -10.48 -35.59
CA ASN A 581 9.34 -9.24 -35.02
C ASN A 581 8.27 -9.54 -33.98
N GLY A 582 8.63 -9.88 -32.75
CA GLY A 582 7.66 -10.03 -31.67
C GLY A 582 7.75 -8.92 -30.64
N PHE A 583 6.99 -9.07 -29.56
CA PHE A 583 6.90 -8.09 -28.48
C PHE A 583 7.04 -8.78 -27.13
N ASN A 584 7.70 -8.11 -26.19
CA ASN A 584 7.65 -8.43 -24.78
C ASN A 584 7.09 -7.26 -23.98
N VAL A 585 6.48 -7.58 -22.84
CA VAL A 585 6.01 -6.55 -21.92
C VAL A 585 7.20 -5.78 -21.35
N GLY A 586 7.07 -4.46 -21.28
CA GLY A 586 8.16 -3.56 -20.91
C GLY A 586 8.89 -2.93 -22.10
N ASP A 587 8.75 -3.49 -23.30
CA ASP A 587 9.33 -2.90 -24.52
C ASP A 587 8.72 -1.54 -24.84
N ILE A 588 9.52 -0.64 -25.43
CA ILE A 588 9.04 0.64 -25.98
C ILE A 588 8.75 0.46 -27.47
N LEU A 589 7.54 0.84 -27.87
CA LEU A 589 7.09 0.82 -29.26
C LEU A 589 6.77 2.21 -29.76
N THR A 590 7.20 2.49 -31.00
CA THR A 590 6.81 3.71 -31.70
C THR A 590 5.50 3.47 -32.44
N VAL A 591 4.46 4.25 -32.12
CA VAL A 591 3.17 4.19 -32.80
C VAL A 591 2.97 5.47 -33.58
N THR A 592 2.60 5.32 -34.86
CA THR A 592 2.36 6.45 -35.77
C THR A 592 0.99 6.36 -36.41
N ASP A 593 0.17 7.40 -36.20
CA ASP A 593 -1.10 7.63 -36.88
C ASP A 593 -1.30 9.12 -37.14
N THR A 594 -1.34 9.50 -38.42
CA THR A 594 -1.44 10.90 -38.85
C THR A 594 -2.78 11.55 -38.49
N ASN A 595 -3.87 10.77 -38.45
CA ASN A 595 -5.22 11.31 -38.23
C ASN A 595 -5.50 11.55 -36.74
N LEU A 596 -4.96 10.69 -35.88
CA LEU A 596 -5.04 10.84 -34.43
C LEU A 596 -3.93 11.75 -33.86
N GLY A 597 -2.99 12.20 -34.70
CA GLY A 597 -1.86 13.03 -34.30
C GLY A 597 -0.88 12.30 -33.37
N ILE A 598 -0.82 10.97 -33.47
CA ILE A 598 0.02 10.14 -32.61
C ILE A 598 1.34 9.90 -33.35
N SER A 599 2.44 10.41 -32.79
CA SER A 599 3.80 10.09 -33.22
C SER A 599 4.69 10.04 -31.99
N ALA A 600 4.40 9.07 -31.12
CA ALA A 600 5.04 8.94 -29.82
C ALA A 600 5.42 7.49 -29.53
N SER A 601 6.46 7.36 -28.73
CA SER A 601 6.92 6.08 -28.21
C SER A 601 6.20 5.78 -26.91
N HIS A 602 5.58 4.60 -26.85
CA HIS A 602 4.81 4.13 -25.72
C HIS A 602 5.30 2.76 -25.26
N ARG A 603 5.30 2.54 -23.94
CA ARG A 603 5.71 1.27 -23.36
C ARG A 603 4.57 0.25 -23.36
N ILE A 604 4.87 -1.01 -23.61
CA ILE A 604 3.91 -2.11 -23.49
C ILE A 604 3.67 -2.40 -22.01
N THR A 605 2.46 -2.12 -21.53
CA THR A 605 2.04 -2.41 -20.15
C THR A 605 1.44 -3.81 -20.01
N SER A 606 0.68 -4.23 -21.01
CA SER A 606 0.14 -5.59 -21.09
C SER A 606 0.06 -6.06 -22.53
N MET A 607 0.14 -7.37 -22.70
CA MET A 607 0.08 -8.05 -23.98
C MET A 607 -0.80 -9.29 -23.87
N SER A 608 -1.69 -9.48 -24.83
CA SER A 608 -2.37 -10.74 -25.11
C SER A 608 -1.98 -11.21 -26.51
N PHE A 609 -1.23 -12.30 -26.60
CA PHE A 609 -0.79 -12.91 -27.85
C PHE A 609 -1.58 -14.19 -28.12
N ASN A 610 -2.28 -14.24 -29.25
CA ASN A 610 -2.95 -15.45 -29.71
C ASN A 610 -1.99 -16.25 -30.60
N TYR A 611 -1.54 -17.40 -30.11
CA TYR A 611 -0.51 -18.20 -30.79
C TYR A 611 -0.97 -18.74 -32.14
N ASN A 612 -2.25 -19.10 -32.27
CA ASN A 612 -2.79 -19.65 -33.51
C ASN A 612 -2.88 -18.58 -34.61
N SER A 613 -3.46 -17.42 -34.29
CA SER A 613 -3.69 -16.33 -35.25
C SER A 613 -2.53 -15.36 -35.43
N LYS A 614 -1.49 -15.44 -34.58
CA LYS A 614 -0.36 -14.49 -34.52
C LYS A 614 -0.80 -13.03 -34.31
N ILE A 615 -1.95 -12.84 -33.67
CA ILE A 615 -2.47 -11.50 -33.32
C ILE A 615 -1.92 -11.11 -31.95
N TYR A 616 -1.37 -9.90 -31.87
CA TYR A 616 -1.01 -9.24 -30.63
C TYR A 616 -2.06 -8.19 -30.30
N ASP A 617 -2.64 -8.29 -29.11
CA ASP A 617 -3.49 -7.27 -28.49
C ASP A 617 -2.65 -6.59 -27.39
N LEU A 618 -2.20 -5.37 -27.68
CA LEU A 618 -1.24 -4.64 -26.86
C LEU A 618 -1.93 -3.45 -26.18
N THR A 619 -1.64 -3.27 -24.90
CA THR A 619 -1.96 -2.05 -24.18
C THR A 619 -0.69 -1.26 -23.97
N LEU A 620 -0.65 -0.06 -24.56
CA LEU A 620 0.50 0.84 -24.52
C LEU A 620 0.20 2.02 -23.60
N SER A 621 1.11 2.29 -22.68
CA SER A 621 1.02 3.37 -21.71
C SER A 621 2.41 3.68 -21.16
N ASN A 622 2.67 4.95 -20.86
CA ASN A 622 3.92 5.37 -20.21
C ASN A 622 3.88 5.21 -18.69
N PHE A 623 2.73 4.83 -18.13
CA PHE A 623 2.54 4.58 -16.71
C PHE A 623 1.94 3.20 -16.48
N LYS A 624 2.41 2.53 -15.42
CA LYS A 624 1.80 1.30 -14.94
C LYS A 624 0.49 1.64 -14.24
N LYS A 625 -0.63 1.20 -14.81
CA LYS A 625 -1.93 1.25 -14.13
C LYS A 625 -2.01 0.06 -13.17
N PRO A 626 -2.14 0.27 -11.85
CA PRO A 626 -2.32 -0.84 -10.93
C PRO A 626 -3.61 -1.58 -11.29
N THR A 627 -3.56 -2.91 -11.23
CA THR A 627 -4.75 -3.73 -11.49
C THR A 627 -5.85 -3.40 -10.48
N LYS A 628 -7.12 -3.70 -10.80
CA LYS A 628 -8.23 -3.46 -9.85
C LYS A 628 -7.98 -4.08 -8.48
N ARG A 629 -7.34 -5.26 -8.44
CA ARG A 629 -6.93 -5.93 -7.20
C ARG A 629 -5.90 -5.12 -6.43
N GLN A 630 -4.82 -4.69 -7.09
CA GLN A 630 -3.78 -3.86 -6.48
C GLN A 630 -4.35 -2.51 -6.00
N GLN A 631 -5.27 -1.91 -6.74
CA GLN A 631 -5.96 -0.69 -6.30
C GLN A 631 -6.76 -0.90 -5.01
N THR A 632 -7.42 -2.06 -4.87
CA THR A 632 -8.12 -2.44 -3.64
C THR A 632 -7.12 -2.67 -2.50
N GLU A 633 -6.01 -3.36 -2.75
CA GLU A 633 -4.95 -3.58 -1.75
C GLU A 633 -4.32 -2.26 -1.29
N PHE A 634 -4.00 -1.33 -2.21
CA PHE A 634 -3.51 0.01 -1.84
C PHE A 634 -4.53 0.79 -1.01
N ARG A 635 -5.83 0.69 -1.34
CA ARG A 635 -6.89 1.30 -0.53
C ARG A 635 -6.96 0.70 0.87
N LEU A 636 -6.83 -0.62 0.99
CA LEU A 636 -6.78 -1.29 2.29
C LEU A 636 -5.55 -0.85 3.10
N GLN A 637 -4.36 -0.80 2.49
CA GLN A 637 -3.15 -0.32 3.15
C GLN A 637 -3.26 1.14 3.63
N VAL A 638 -3.88 2.03 2.85
CA VAL A 638 -4.13 3.42 3.27
C VAL A 638 -5.07 3.45 4.48
N ILE A 639 -6.12 2.63 4.48
CA ILE A 639 -7.04 2.50 5.61
C ILE A 639 -6.29 1.96 6.85
N GLU A 640 -5.47 0.92 6.69
CA GLU A 640 -4.68 0.34 7.77
C GLU A 640 -3.67 1.33 8.35
N ARG A 641 -2.99 2.12 7.50
CA ARG A 641 -2.10 3.20 7.95
C ARG A 641 -2.85 4.29 8.71
N ALA A 642 -4.05 4.67 8.26
CA ALA A 642 -4.89 5.63 8.98
C ALA A 642 -5.33 5.09 10.35
N ILE A 643 -5.70 3.81 10.42
CA ILE A 643 -6.03 3.13 11.69
C ILE A 643 -4.80 3.08 12.60
N PHE A 644 -3.61 2.75 12.07
CA PHE A 644 -2.37 2.70 12.84
C PHE A 644 -1.97 4.08 13.38
N ALA A 645 -2.05 5.13 12.55
CA ALA A 645 -1.79 6.51 12.98
C ALA A 645 -2.74 6.96 14.09
N THR A 646 -4.04 6.67 13.95
CA THR A 646 -5.05 6.98 14.99
C THR A 646 -4.76 6.24 16.30
N LYS A 647 -4.38 4.96 16.22
CA LYS A 647 -3.98 4.16 17.40
C LYS A 647 -2.71 4.69 18.05
N LYS A 648 -1.72 5.10 17.26
CA LYS A 648 -0.47 5.70 17.73
C LYS A 648 -0.73 7.02 18.46
N GLU A 649 -1.52 7.91 17.86
CA GLU A 649 -1.91 9.19 18.49
C GLU A 649 -2.66 8.95 19.80
N THR A 650 -3.57 7.97 19.86
CA THR A 650 -4.24 7.60 21.12
C THR A 650 -3.23 7.09 22.16
N GLY A 651 -2.24 6.29 21.74
CA GLY A 651 -1.19 5.79 22.63
C GLY A 651 -0.23 6.87 23.13
N GLU A 652 0.12 7.83 22.28
CA GLU A 652 0.92 9.01 22.62
C GLU A 652 0.16 9.92 23.58
N VAL A 653 -1.12 10.22 23.31
CA VAL A 653 -1.99 10.96 24.23
C VAL A 653 -2.11 10.26 25.59
N ILE A 654 -2.24 8.93 25.63
CA ILE A 654 -2.27 8.18 26.89
C ILE A 654 -0.91 8.24 27.63
N ARG A 655 0.22 8.30 26.92
CA ARG A 655 1.54 8.46 27.53
C ARG A 655 1.73 9.89 28.04
N ASP A 656 1.36 10.88 27.25
CA ASP A 656 1.41 12.31 27.58
C ASP A 656 0.44 12.66 28.72
N ASP A 657 -0.68 11.95 28.89
CA ASP A 657 -1.57 12.07 30.05
C ASP A 657 -0.99 11.37 31.30
N LYS A 658 -0.24 10.27 31.12
CA LYS A 658 0.39 9.53 32.23
C LYS A 658 1.62 10.21 32.79
N GLN A 659 2.39 10.92 31.97
CA GLN A 659 3.56 11.67 32.42
C GLN A 659 3.26 12.72 33.51
N PRO A 660 2.30 13.65 33.34
CA PRO A 660 1.95 14.62 34.38
C PRO A 660 1.30 13.98 35.60
N VAL A 661 0.60 12.84 35.45
CA VAL A 661 0.07 12.06 36.58
C VAL A 661 1.20 11.38 37.37
N GLY A 662 2.21 10.85 36.68
CA GLY A 662 3.41 10.28 37.30
C GLY A 662 4.27 11.33 37.99
N GLU A 663 4.40 12.51 37.37
CA GLU A 663 5.05 13.68 38.00
C GLU A 663 4.27 14.17 39.21
N LEU A 664 2.94 14.31 39.12
CA LEU A 664 2.07 14.63 40.27
C LEU A 664 2.30 13.63 41.39
N GLY A 665 2.30 12.32 41.08
CA GLY A 665 2.57 11.26 42.03
C GLY A 665 3.92 11.39 42.71
N ARG A 666 4.99 11.68 41.96
CA ARG A 666 6.35 11.89 42.51
C ARG A 666 6.46 13.15 43.37
N THR A 667 5.70 14.20 43.05
CA THR A 667 5.65 15.43 43.87
C THR A 667 4.75 15.32 45.10
N LEU A 668 3.66 14.56 45.00
CA LEU A 668 2.66 14.45 46.05
C LEU A 668 2.95 13.31 47.03
N LEU A 669 3.70 12.28 46.62
CA LEU A 669 3.98 11.08 47.42
C LEU A 669 5.45 11.02 47.83
N ASP A 670 5.69 10.61 49.07
CA ASP A 670 7.02 10.22 49.58
C ASP A 670 7.35 8.77 49.14
N PRO A 671 8.61 8.28 49.20
CA PRO A 671 9.00 6.93 48.78
C PRO A 671 8.18 5.77 49.37
N ASP A 672 7.50 6.00 50.50
CA ASP A 672 6.59 5.05 51.15
C ASP A 672 5.12 5.18 50.70
N ASN A 673 4.84 5.86 49.58
CA ASN A 673 3.49 6.03 49.01
C ASN A 673 2.50 6.81 49.92
N LYS A 674 3.01 7.65 50.82
CA LYS A 674 2.21 8.57 51.66
C LYS A 674 2.24 9.99 51.12
N LEU A 675 1.14 10.72 51.26
CA LEU A 675 1.04 12.13 50.85
C LEU A 675 2.03 13.01 51.62
N ARG A 676 2.83 13.82 50.92
CA ARG A 676 3.73 14.82 51.52
C ARG A 676 2.91 15.96 52.13
N VAL A 677 2.63 15.86 53.43
CA VAL A 677 1.71 16.76 54.16
C VAL A 677 2.22 18.21 54.24
N ASP A 678 3.54 18.42 54.13
CA ASP A 678 4.18 19.73 54.35
C ASP A 678 3.92 20.75 53.23
N ASN A 679 3.51 20.31 52.04
CA ASN A 679 3.25 21.19 50.88
C ASN A 679 1.77 21.24 50.45
N LEU A 680 0.85 20.66 51.23
CA LEU A 680 -0.53 20.40 50.79
C LEU A 680 -1.61 21.37 51.30
N ILE A 681 -1.26 22.42 52.07
CA ILE A 681 -2.25 23.45 52.45
C ILE A 681 -1.81 24.80 51.89
N LEU A 682 -2.17 25.06 50.64
CA LEU A 682 -2.33 26.43 50.16
C LEU A 682 -3.53 27.06 50.90
N ASN A 683 -3.41 28.33 51.26
CA ASN A 683 -4.38 29.12 52.02
C ASN A 683 -5.72 29.39 51.28
N GLY A 684 -6.13 28.52 50.35
CA GLY A 684 -7.27 28.67 49.46
C GLY A 684 -7.97 27.38 49.03
N THR A 685 -7.64 26.22 49.62
CA THR A 685 -8.36 24.95 49.35
C THR A 685 -9.56 24.69 50.28
N ILE A 686 -9.88 25.60 51.19
CA ILE A 686 -11.20 25.64 51.83
C ILE A 686 -12.06 26.57 50.98
N ASP A 687 -13.12 26.05 50.35
CA ASP A 687 -14.08 26.89 49.64
C ASP A 687 -14.67 27.87 50.66
N GLY A 688 -14.42 29.17 50.48
CA GLY A 688 -14.90 30.21 51.39
C GLY A 688 -16.42 30.23 51.53
N ARG A 689 -17.16 29.57 50.63
CA ARG A 689 -18.61 29.33 50.73
C ARG A 689 -18.99 28.31 51.81
N MET A 690 -18.09 27.40 52.19
CA MET A 690 -18.31 26.42 53.26
C MET A 690 -18.02 26.98 54.65
N LEU A 691 -17.41 28.17 54.75
CA LEU A 691 -17.12 28.88 56.01
C LEU A 691 -18.01 30.11 56.25
N GLY A 692 -18.89 30.46 55.31
CA GLY A 692 -19.81 31.59 55.47
C GLY A 692 -20.98 31.27 56.40
N LEU A 693 -21.39 32.25 57.23
CA LEU A 693 -22.73 32.27 57.80
C LEU A 693 -23.74 32.18 56.65
N ASP A 694 -24.74 31.31 56.77
CA ASP A 694 -25.76 30.98 55.76
C ASP A 694 -25.33 29.99 54.66
N SER A 695 -24.20 29.29 54.84
CA SER A 695 -23.94 28.07 54.06
C SER A 695 -24.96 26.99 54.49
N ASN A 696 -25.56 26.25 53.56
CA ASN A 696 -26.59 25.23 53.87
C ASN A 696 -26.02 23.98 54.60
N MET A 697 -24.84 24.12 55.19
CA MET A 697 -24.12 23.15 55.99
C MET A 697 -24.02 23.71 57.43
N PRO A 698 -24.52 22.99 58.44
CA PRO A 698 -24.38 23.41 59.83
C PRO A 698 -22.91 23.31 60.26
N GLN A 699 -22.42 24.35 60.92
CA GLN A 699 -21.07 24.38 61.50
C GLN A 699 -21.19 24.37 63.02
N ILE A 700 -20.35 23.58 63.68
CA ILE A 700 -20.38 23.42 65.14
C ILE A 700 -19.12 24.02 65.73
N HIS A 701 -19.28 24.83 66.76
CA HIS A 701 -18.21 25.47 67.50
C HIS A 701 -18.38 25.19 69.00
N LEU A 702 -17.32 24.70 69.65
CA LEU A 702 -17.24 24.53 71.09
C LEU A 702 -16.39 25.66 71.68
N THR A 703 -16.91 26.33 72.71
CA THR A 703 -16.24 27.44 73.39
C THR A 703 -16.12 27.11 74.87
N ASP A 704 -14.93 27.25 75.43
CA ASP A 704 -14.60 27.02 76.85
C ASP A 704 -15.00 25.63 77.40
N ALA A 705 -15.31 24.65 76.52
CA ALA A 705 -15.61 23.28 76.92
C ALA A 705 -14.33 22.45 77.00
N TRP A 706 -14.06 21.88 78.17
CA TRP A 706 -12.93 20.98 78.39
C TRP A 706 -13.42 19.64 78.97
N PHE A 707 -12.86 18.54 78.47
CA PHE A 707 -13.11 17.20 78.99
C PHE A 707 -11.80 16.64 79.52
N GLU A 708 -11.81 16.18 80.77
CA GLU A 708 -10.67 15.57 81.45
C GLU A 708 -11.00 14.11 81.73
N ASP A 709 -10.21 13.21 81.18
CA ASP A 709 -10.17 11.80 81.57
C ASP A 709 -9.21 11.63 82.76
N HIS A 710 -9.41 10.55 83.52
CA HIS A 710 -8.52 10.16 84.61
C HIS A 710 -8.34 11.26 85.67
N VAL A 711 -9.45 11.87 86.09
CA VAL A 711 -9.46 13.01 87.01
C VAL A 711 -8.72 12.66 88.30
N GLY A 712 -7.67 13.41 88.62
CA GLY A 712 -6.83 13.13 89.79
C GLY A 712 -6.03 11.83 89.72
N GLY A 713 -5.87 11.24 88.53
CA GLY A 713 -5.15 9.98 88.28
C GLY A 713 -5.98 8.70 88.45
N ASN A 714 -7.30 8.81 88.60
CA ASN A 714 -8.20 7.66 88.75
C ASN A 714 -8.83 7.25 87.41
N VAL A 715 -8.53 6.03 86.94
CA VAL A 715 -8.97 5.56 85.62
C VAL A 715 -10.48 5.40 85.47
N ASP A 716 -11.20 5.27 86.58
CA ASP A 716 -12.65 5.04 86.58
C ASP A 716 -13.47 6.36 86.58
N GLN A 717 -12.81 7.52 86.44
CA GLN A 717 -13.43 8.83 86.55
C GLN A 717 -13.07 9.76 85.38
N ALA A 718 -14.08 10.45 84.87
CA ALA A 718 -13.93 11.50 83.87
C ALA A 718 -14.78 12.72 84.25
N LYS A 719 -14.42 13.90 83.77
CA LYS A 719 -15.12 15.15 84.07
C LYS A 719 -15.25 16.03 82.84
N GLN A 720 -16.47 16.50 82.61
CA GLN A 720 -16.76 17.58 81.68
C GLN A 720 -16.86 18.88 82.47
N TYR A 721 -16.08 19.90 82.11
CA TYR A 721 -16.20 21.25 82.67
C TYR A 721 -17.29 22.06 81.96
N ALA A 722 -17.81 23.08 82.63
CA ALA A 722 -18.82 23.95 82.04
C ALA A 722 -18.28 24.64 80.77
N GLY A 723 -19.13 24.73 79.75
CA GLY A 723 -18.75 25.33 78.46
C GLY A 723 -19.97 25.64 77.60
N GLN A 724 -19.75 25.98 76.34
CA GLN A 724 -20.82 26.26 75.38
C GLN A 724 -20.61 25.53 74.07
N ILE A 725 -21.71 25.10 73.47
CA ILE A 725 -21.76 24.57 72.11
C ILE A 725 -22.67 25.45 71.27
N THR A 726 -22.13 26.00 70.19
CA THR A 726 -22.85 26.85 69.25
C THR A 726 -22.92 26.16 67.90
N ILE A 727 -24.12 26.12 67.32
CA ILE A 727 -24.32 25.67 65.95
C ILE A 727 -24.65 26.90 65.10
N HIS A 728 -23.82 27.19 64.12
CA HIS A 728 -24.08 28.19 63.10
C HIS A 728 -24.89 27.56 61.97
N ASN A 729 -25.80 28.34 61.38
CA ASN A 729 -26.73 27.92 60.32
C ASN A 729 -27.79 26.92 60.82
N TRP A 730 -28.29 27.10 62.05
CA TRP A 730 -29.27 26.21 62.69
C TRP A 730 -30.66 26.22 62.02
N ALA A 731 -31.17 27.40 61.67
CA ALA A 731 -32.47 27.58 61.03
C ALA A 731 -32.39 28.71 60.00
N GLY A 732 -31.68 28.43 58.89
CA GLY A 732 -31.53 29.40 57.81
C GLY A 732 -32.88 29.76 57.17
N ILE A 733 -33.16 31.04 57.02
CA ILE A 733 -34.29 31.54 56.23
C ILE A 733 -33.84 31.80 54.79
N ASN A 734 -34.77 31.86 53.84
CA ASN A 734 -34.37 32.05 52.43
C ASN A 734 -33.72 33.44 52.24
N ARG A 735 -32.79 33.55 51.29
CA ARG A 735 -32.03 34.77 50.97
C ARG A 735 -32.92 36.00 50.75
N PHE A 736 -34.15 35.82 50.25
CA PHE A 736 -35.12 36.91 50.06
C PHE A 736 -35.69 37.44 51.38
N GLU A 737 -35.77 36.62 52.42
CA GLU A 737 -36.23 37.02 53.76
C GLU A 737 -35.09 37.67 54.56
N VAL A 738 -33.86 37.15 54.45
CA VAL A 738 -32.67 37.84 54.99
C VAL A 738 -32.52 39.24 54.41
N GLN A 739 -32.77 39.41 53.10
CA GLN A 739 -32.73 40.73 52.46
C GLN A 739 -33.81 41.66 53.01
N LYS A 740 -35.05 41.17 53.24
CA LYS A 740 -36.12 41.97 53.87
C LYS A 740 -35.78 42.40 55.29
N MET A 741 -35.13 41.54 56.08
CA MET A 741 -34.68 41.89 57.44
C MET A 741 -33.59 42.96 57.40
N LYS A 742 -32.62 42.83 56.48
CA LYS A 742 -31.58 43.85 56.27
C LYS A 742 -32.15 45.19 55.80
N ASP A 743 -33.14 45.16 54.90
CA ASP A 743 -33.82 46.37 54.43
C ASP A 743 -34.62 47.05 55.55
N ASN A 744 -34.99 46.31 56.60
CA ASN A 744 -35.66 46.80 57.81
C ASN A 744 -34.71 47.09 59.00
N ASP A 745 -33.39 47.04 58.79
CA ASP A 745 -32.34 47.25 59.82
C ASP A 745 -32.37 46.23 60.97
N GLU A 746 -32.93 45.03 60.72
CA GLU A 746 -32.96 43.91 61.66
C GLU A 746 -31.72 43.02 61.51
N VAL A 747 -31.17 42.56 62.65
CA VAL A 747 -29.97 41.70 62.68
C VAL A 747 -30.37 40.24 62.46
N TYR A 748 -29.87 39.65 61.38
CA TYR A 748 -29.99 38.22 61.12
C TYR A 748 -28.79 37.47 61.71
N ASP A 749 -29.04 36.65 62.73
CA ASP A 749 -28.07 35.72 63.31
C ASP A 749 -28.66 34.29 63.31
N PRO A 750 -28.24 33.41 62.38
CA PRO A 750 -28.70 32.03 62.30
C PRO A 750 -27.94 31.07 63.23
N SER A 751 -27.27 31.58 64.27
CA SER A 751 -26.61 30.77 65.27
C SER A 751 -27.51 30.48 66.48
N ARG A 752 -27.33 29.29 67.07
CA ARG A 752 -27.97 28.92 68.34
C ARG A 752 -26.93 28.32 69.27
N THR A 753 -26.95 28.75 70.52
CA THR A 753 -25.99 28.34 71.56
C THR A 753 -26.68 27.60 72.69
N TRP A 754 -26.05 26.52 73.16
CA TRP A 754 -26.42 25.78 74.35
C TRP A 754 -25.27 25.78 75.35
N ASN A 755 -25.62 25.83 76.63
CA ASN A 755 -24.70 25.76 77.76
C ASN A 755 -24.54 24.30 78.18
N ILE A 756 -23.30 23.86 78.27
CA ILE A 756 -22.88 22.58 78.83
C ILE A 756 -22.64 22.81 80.32
N GLU A 757 -23.36 22.08 81.16
CA GLU A 757 -23.09 22.07 82.60
C GLU A 757 -21.90 21.18 82.95
N GLU A 758 -21.27 21.46 84.09
CA GLU A 758 -20.20 20.63 84.62
C GLU A 758 -20.77 19.30 85.11
N THR A 759 -20.23 18.19 84.61
CA THR A 759 -20.71 16.84 84.91
C THR A 759 -19.54 15.94 85.28
N ASP A 760 -19.62 15.34 86.47
CA ASP A 760 -18.68 14.32 86.93
C ASP A 760 -19.21 12.92 86.59
N PHE A 761 -18.42 12.13 85.85
CA PHE A 761 -18.71 10.74 85.53
C PHE A 761 -17.92 9.84 86.49
N THR A 762 -18.63 9.13 87.36
CA THR A 762 -18.04 8.19 88.32
C THR A 762 -18.40 6.75 87.97
N SER A 763 -17.46 5.82 88.15
CA SER A 763 -17.64 4.37 87.93
C SER A 763 -17.67 3.96 86.45
N LEU A 764 -16.79 4.54 85.64
CA LEU A 764 -16.53 4.07 84.27
C LEU A 764 -15.75 2.76 84.31
N ASP A 765 -16.03 1.85 83.36
CA ASP A 765 -15.30 0.59 83.22
C ASP A 765 -14.08 0.82 82.29
N PRO A 766 -12.84 0.81 82.82
CA PRO A 766 -11.65 1.16 82.05
C PRO A 766 -11.34 0.14 80.93
N THR A 767 -11.97 -1.04 80.96
CA THR A 767 -11.80 -2.07 79.92
C THR A 767 -12.64 -1.81 78.67
N LYS A 768 -13.54 -0.82 78.71
CA LYS A 768 -14.47 -0.48 77.62
C LYS A 768 -14.19 0.89 77.03
N SER A 769 -14.54 1.06 75.76
CA SER A 769 -14.52 2.36 75.09
C SER A 769 -15.89 3.03 75.20
N PHE A 770 -15.90 4.33 75.43
CA PHE A 770 -17.12 5.13 75.51
C PHE A 770 -17.09 6.23 74.43
N ASN A 771 -18.18 6.41 73.70
CA ASN A 771 -18.39 7.59 72.86
C ASN A 771 -18.91 8.75 73.72
N ILE A 772 -18.40 9.95 73.46
CA ILE A 772 -18.81 11.19 74.12
C ILE A 772 -19.86 11.86 73.24
N TYR A 773 -21.06 12.03 73.78
CA TYR A 773 -22.18 12.63 73.07
C TYR A 773 -22.65 13.91 73.76
N ALA A 774 -22.97 14.92 72.96
CA ALA A 774 -23.69 16.11 73.39
C ALA A 774 -25.15 16.02 73.00
N LYS A 775 -26.04 16.00 73.99
CA LYS A 775 -27.50 16.05 73.82
C LYS A 775 -27.99 17.49 73.94
N LEU A 776 -28.42 18.06 72.82
CA LEU A 776 -28.89 19.44 72.72
C LEU A 776 -30.41 19.50 72.76
N ASN A 777 -30.98 20.27 73.67
CA ASN A 777 -32.43 20.44 73.74
C ASN A 777 -32.93 21.46 72.69
N ILE A 778 -33.76 21.01 71.75
CA ILE A 778 -34.22 21.82 70.62
C ILE A 778 -35.45 22.65 70.96
N ALA A 779 -36.12 22.40 72.10
CA ALA A 779 -37.33 23.11 72.50
C ALA A 779 -37.15 24.64 72.36
N PRO A 780 -38.13 25.39 71.81
CA PRO A 780 -37.96 26.81 71.54
C PRO A 780 -37.50 27.59 72.79
N GLY A 781 -36.37 28.29 72.70
CA GLY A 781 -35.79 29.06 73.81
C GLY A 781 -34.96 28.27 74.83
N SER A 782 -34.86 26.94 74.72
CA SER A 782 -33.98 26.14 75.58
C SER A 782 -32.50 26.35 75.21
N THR A 783 -31.67 26.51 76.23
CA THR A 783 -30.20 26.62 76.13
C THR A 783 -29.49 25.48 76.85
N ALA A 784 -30.19 24.40 77.21
CA ALA A 784 -29.60 23.29 77.97
C ALA A 784 -28.93 22.27 77.03
N ALA A 785 -27.68 21.92 77.31
CA ALA A 785 -26.99 20.77 76.73
C ALA A 785 -26.47 19.84 77.83
N GLU A 786 -26.61 18.54 77.61
CA GLU A 786 -26.11 17.50 78.49
C GLU A 786 -25.03 16.69 77.76
N ILE A 787 -23.87 16.50 78.38
CA ILE A 787 -22.87 15.55 77.91
C ILE A 787 -23.12 14.21 78.58
N PHE A 788 -23.13 13.13 77.79
CA PHE A 788 -23.25 11.78 78.31
C PHE A 788 -22.33 10.82 77.56
N LEU A 789 -21.98 9.71 78.23
CA LEU A 789 -21.10 8.67 77.71
C LEU A 789 -21.89 7.42 77.36
N SER A 790 -21.55 6.77 76.25
CA SER A 790 -22.19 5.53 75.80
C SER A 790 -21.19 4.51 75.29
N GLU A 791 -21.32 3.25 75.70
CA GLU A 791 -20.50 2.13 75.20
C GLU A 791 -20.75 1.81 73.71
N GLY A 792 -21.94 2.14 73.20
CA GLY A 792 -22.35 1.90 71.81
C GLY A 792 -22.30 3.16 70.95
N HIS A 793 -22.34 2.97 69.62
CA HIS A 793 -22.60 4.07 68.70
C HIS A 793 -24.11 4.34 68.62
N PHE A 794 -24.51 5.58 68.89
CA PHE A 794 -25.86 6.09 68.62
C PHE A 794 -25.93 6.69 67.20
N ASP A 795 -26.89 6.24 66.39
CA ASP A 795 -27.19 6.85 65.09
C ASP A 795 -28.08 8.09 65.30
N PRO A 796 -27.62 9.31 64.94
CA PRO A 796 -28.32 10.55 65.28
C PRO A 796 -29.70 10.71 64.60
N LYS A 797 -30.06 9.88 63.61
CA LYS A 797 -31.32 10.02 62.85
C LYS A 797 -32.60 9.63 63.61
N THR A 798 -32.52 8.84 64.68
CA THR A 798 -33.72 8.34 65.38
C THR A 798 -34.25 9.22 66.51
N GLU A 799 -33.45 10.15 67.06
CA GLU A 799 -33.86 11.00 68.22
C GLU A 799 -34.28 12.43 67.86
N ILE A 800 -34.20 12.84 66.58
CA ILE A 800 -34.74 14.12 66.12
C ILE A 800 -36.26 14.21 66.39
N GLU A 801 -36.95 13.06 66.49
CA GLU A 801 -38.39 12.97 66.81
C GLU A 801 -38.74 13.34 68.26
N ASP A 802 -37.80 13.24 69.21
CA ASP A 802 -38.04 13.47 70.65
C ASP A 802 -37.66 14.89 71.13
N GLY A 803 -37.32 15.81 70.21
CA GLY A 803 -37.01 17.20 70.53
C GLY A 803 -35.57 17.46 71.01
N TYR A 804 -34.67 16.50 70.79
CA TYR A 804 -33.24 16.61 71.06
C TYR A 804 -32.41 16.34 69.81
N VAL A 805 -31.25 16.97 69.70
CA VAL A 805 -30.24 16.67 68.67
C VAL A 805 -28.99 16.19 69.38
N ILE A 806 -28.50 15.02 68.97
CA ILE A 806 -27.32 14.39 69.57
C ILE A 806 -26.15 14.51 68.60
N TYR A 807 -25.03 15.04 69.08
CA TYR A 807 -23.76 15.12 68.35
C TYR A 807 -22.69 14.27 69.01
N ASN A 808 -21.94 13.53 68.22
CA ASN A 808 -20.74 12.84 68.69
C ASN A 808 -19.59 13.85 68.77
N LEU A 809 -19.02 14.02 69.96
CA LEU A 809 -17.87 14.90 70.19
C LEU A 809 -16.54 14.16 70.12
N GLY A 810 -16.53 12.84 70.33
CA GLY A 810 -15.30 12.05 70.36
C GLY A 810 -15.49 10.68 70.99
N ASN A 811 -14.39 9.98 71.21
CA ASN A 811 -14.37 8.65 71.83
C ASN A 811 -13.27 8.58 72.88
N LEU A 812 -13.60 8.05 74.05
CA LEU A 812 -12.68 7.54 75.05
C LEU A 812 -12.38 6.09 74.70
N THR A 813 -11.17 5.85 74.20
CA THR A 813 -10.70 4.49 73.89
C THR A 813 -10.33 3.78 75.19
N LYS A 814 -10.54 2.46 75.23
CA LYS A 814 -10.05 1.65 76.35
C LYS A 814 -8.55 1.82 76.54
N ASP A 815 -8.10 1.82 77.80
CA ASP A 815 -6.68 1.69 78.10
C ASP A 815 -6.22 0.28 77.74
N ILE A 816 -5.06 0.16 77.06
CA ILE A 816 -4.46 -1.13 76.66
C ILE A 816 -3.53 -1.64 77.76
#